data_AF-A0AAV9VIW8-F1
#
_entry.id   AF-A0AAV9VIW8-F1
#
_cell.length_a   1.000
_cell.length_b   1.000
_cell.length_c   1.000
_cell.angle_alpha   90.00
_cell.angle_beta   90.00
_cell.angle_gamma   90.00
#
_symmetry.space_group_name_H-M   'P 1'
#
loop_
_entity.id
_entity.type
_entity.pdbx_description
1 polymer ?
#
loop_
_entity_poly.entity_id
_entity_poly.type
_entity_poly.pdbx_seq_one_letter_code
_entity_poly.pdbx_strand_id
1 'polypeptide(L)'
;MLVDTKLRLQQFKDVNEHCHNVLTTGSVLVEDGATDGSGLEQPKVSRVWKDDWKVWAAYVASAVEIGAKDTEDPQFCRAATLLAGKLNGGKDGEEHASRNALLAALEFASLCRPHSNLACKEGQDSDNYVSALPAACFTFFEQQGGKSSCYDDLRPYVSQLNTDERKELLGKMTAHCKSKDITSSELSTKDLTNAVREWVTLLKFRFWIEIDDQERLPATEGLNDFVRECLAVYEVSLKVDIDLLVTDMRIGDELLLLVAKALMCKYTASHMQDPLPVKVAIIILEHLLTKSKHNFTALLMLVRLYMIIGAPSCATIEYQRLSIKQIQNDSLSHHVLTRLSTLLPFSVSSAAKMLHPTDMADVGMHVPHNPTDSLEMYDISLRLYKNASRTNPDMINLAFTNGAYGQIKDMVLFEKRVSSSISACQFEIERRRVQRFRGAAVTEGSTTSAGALWDRALNIRTSDNRTFDLFGEDGWHTGCDMGPRVGVQWVQAFLLGETIVATLVAQSQVSSSADAPKGSSSSSSSSSSSSAASGAKPNGDIPAKEHVPHSQRLRGIIESEAGKEFTKVERQVLDIICLMGDIQVESEGGSKSSGKVKLLLTEISKNFQSLRDSLQPPSTGRQMAESSIVGDMSQLSLNDDQVKTLWYGLHQAYMILEVCKYILILCEYLEKSPLVKTLKPQITKSQISEIRNLIGSSWKSIAQMAKDQAKGAVLVTDTDIDAVLSCQGLDMASVAEFVKGTIGRGKVESYMDKIARSRSSTWAAVGGVKVP
;
A
#
# COMPACT_ATOMS: atom_id res chain seq x y z
N MET A 1 -23.23 -29.44 -21.90
CA MET A 1 -24.48 -28.93 -21.28
C MET A 1 -25.17 -29.99 -20.43
N LEU A 2 -25.78 -31.03 -20.99
CA LEU A 2 -26.53 -32.04 -20.22
C LEU A 2 -25.69 -32.78 -19.15
N VAL A 3 -24.42 -33.03 -19.45
CA VAL A 3 -23.43 -33.60 -18.50
C VAL A 3 -23.10 -32.61 -17.38
N ASP A 4 -22.91 -31.33 -17.72
CA ASP A 4 -22.63 -30.26 -16.74
C ASP A 4 -23.84 -30.00 -15.81
N THR A 5 -25.05 -30.04 -16.37
CA THR A 5 -26.30 -29.94 -15.59
C THR A 5 -26.46 -31.13 -14.65
N LYS A 6 -26.15 -32.36 -15.10
CA LYS A 6 -26.17 -33.55 -14.25
C LYS A 6 -25.12 -33.48 -13.14
N LEU A 7 -23.90 -33.01 -13.44
CA LEU A 7 -22.84 -32.81 -12.46
C LEU A 7 -23.24 -31.78 -11.40
N ARG A 8 -23.84 -30.65 -11.79
CA ARG A 8 -24.34 -29.65 -10.84
C ARG A 8 -25.51 -30.16 -10.00
N LEU A 9 -26.39 -30.96 -10.58
CA LEU A 9 -27.51 -31.57 -9.84
C LEU A 9 -26.99 -32.62 -8.84
N GLN A 10 -25.97 -33.39 -9.21
CA GLN A 10 -25.26 -34.32 -8.33
C GLN A 10 -24.58 -33.56 -7.18
N GLN A 11 -23.82 -32.51 -7.49
CA GLN A 11 -23.20 -31.64 -6.49
C GLN A 11 -24.23 -31.03 -5.53
N PHE A 12 -25.37 -30.58 -6.05
CA PHE A 12 -26.45 -30.06 -5.22
C PHE A 12 -27.04 -31.15 -4.31
N LYS A 13 -27.23 -32.37 -4.81
CA LYS A 13 -27.68 -33.51 -3.99
C LYS A 13 -26.67 -33.86 -2.90
N ASP A 14 -25.38 -33.93 -3.23
CA ASP A 14 -24.31 -34.24 -2.28
C ASP A 14 -24.21 -33.17 -1.20
N VAL A 15 -24.34 -31.88 -1.56
CA VAL A 15 -24.39 -30.77 -0.60
C VAL A 15 -25.65 -30.85 0.25
N ASN A 16 -26.81 -31.10 -0.36
CA ASN A 16 -28.07 -31.22 0.35
C ASN A 16 -28.04 -32.40 1.33
N GLU A 17 -27.50 -33.54 0.93
CA GLU A 17 -27.33 -34.74 1.77
C GLU A 17 -26.28 -34.51 2.86
N HIS A 18 -25.18 -33.81 2.56
CA HIS A 18 -24.19 -33.40 3.56
C HIS A 18 -24.80 -32.47 4.61
N CYS A 19 -25.47 -31.40 4.19
CA CYS A 19 -26.20 -30.50 5.06
C CYS A 19 -27.25 -31.26 5.86
N HIS A 20 -27.99 -32.18 5.23
CA HIS A 20 -28.99 -32.99 5.90
C HIS A 20 -28.34 -33.87 6.96
N ASN A 21 -27.23 -34.55 6.67
CA ASN A 21 -26.49 -35.39 7.63
C ASN A 21 -25.96 -34.56 8.79
N VAL A 22 -25.33 -33.41 8.53
CA VAL A 22 -24.90 -32.48 9.60
C VAL A 22 -26.08 -32.04 10.47
N LEU A 23 -27.23 -31.70 9.86
CA LEU A 23 -28.47 -31.32 10.54
C LEU A 23 -29.16 -32.49 11.29
N THR A 24 -29.00 -33.74 10.84
CA THR A 24 -29.74 -34.90 11.38
C THR A 24 -28.96 -35.74 12.38
N THR A 25 -27.66 -35.95 12.19
CA THR A 25 -26.85 -36.84 13.04
C THR A 25 -25.82 -36.10 13.88
N GLY A 26 -25.61 -34.81 13.61
CA GLY A 26 -24.58 -34.03 14.27
C GLY A 26 -23.13 -34.51 13.99
N SER A 27 -22.97 -35.38 13.00
CA SER A 27 -21.67 -35.92 12.59
C SER A 27 -21.68 -36.14 11.09
N VAL A 28 -20.50 -36.13 10.50
CA VAL A 28 -20.36 -36.49 9.10
C VAL A 28 -20.09 -37.99 9.03
N LEU A 29 -21.15 -38.80 8.87
CA LEU A 29 -20.99 -40.25 8.71
C LEU A 29 -19.97 -40.56 7.60
N VAL A 30 -18.99 -41.40 7.93
CA VAL A 30 -18.04 -41.98 6.99
C VAL A 30 -18.58 -43.37 6.66
N GLU A 31 -19.34 -43.48 5.58
CA GLU A 31 -19.50 -44.80 4.96
C GLU A 31 -18.23 -45.05 4.13
N ASP A 32 -17.25 -45.73 4.74
CA ASP A 32 -16.17 -46.37 4.00
C ASP A 32 -16.78 -47.55 3.22
N GLY A 33 -17.26 -47.26 2.01
CA GLY A 33 -17.68 -48.28 1.06
C GLY A 33 -16.48 -49.12 0.67
N ALA A 34 -16.53 -50.42 0.99
CA ALA A 34 -15.55 -51.41 0.57
C ALA A 34 -15.31 -51.33 -0.94
N THR A 35 -14.05 -51.16 -1.33
CA THR A 35 -13.61 -51.10 -2.73
C THR A 35 -13.60 -52.49 -3.34
N ASP A 36 -14.66 -52.83 -4.08
CA ASP A 36 -14.58 -53.91 -5.06
C ASP A 36 -13.97 -53.35 -6.36
N GLY A 37 -12.76 -53.81 -6.65
CA GLY A 37 -11.95 -53.35 -7.77
C GLY A 37 -12.55 -53.70 -9.13
N SER A 38 -13.38 -52.81 -9.68
CA SER A 38 -13.49 -52.61 -11.14
C SER A 38 -14.27 -51.33 -11.45
N GLY A 39 -13.63 -50.37 -12.14
CA GLY A 39 -14.30 -49.27 -12.82
C GLY A 39 -14.05 -47.88 -12.25
N LEU A 40 -13.31 -47.08 -13.03
CA LEU A 40 -13.27 -45.60 -13.08
C LEU A 40 -13.55 -44.85 -11.77
N GLU A 41 -12.46 -44.36 -11.16
CA GLU A 41 -12.40 -43.54 -9.95
C GLU A 41 -13.49 -42.45 -9.83
N GLN A 42 -14.45 -42.64 -8.92
CA GLN A 42 -14.97 -41.61 -7.99
C GLN A 42 -15.36 -42.29 -6.67
N PRO A 43 -14.82 -41.83 -5.51
CA PRO A 43 -15.53 -40.81 -4.74
C PRO A 43 -14.55 -39.86 -4.01
N LYS A 44 -14.06 -38.81 -4.69
CA LYS A 44 -13.32 -37.72 -4.02
C LYS A 44 -14.22 -36.53 -3.64
N VAL A 45 -15.45 -36.47 -4.16
CA VAL A 45 -16.32 -35.30 -4.00
C VAL A 45 -16.89 -35.19 -2.58
N SER A 46 -17.21 -36.29 -1.89
CA SER A 46 -17.88 -36.21 -0.57
C SER A 46 -16.99 -35.72 0.58
N ARG A 47 -15.65 -35.78 0.47
CA ARG A 47 -14.73 -35.22 1.48
C ARG A 47 -14.51 -33.71 1.31
N VAL A 48 -14.61 -33.18 0.08
CA VAL A 48 -14.30 -31.77 -0.23
C VAL A 48 -15.30 -30.81 0.40
N TRP A 49 -16.57 -31.20 0.55
CA TRP A 49 -17.60 -30.36 1.15
C TRP A 49 -17.64 -30.41 2.68
N LYS A 50 -16.98 -31.40 3.32
CA LYS A 50 -17.02 -31.61 4.78
C LYS A 50 -16.33 -30.50 5.58
N ASP A 51 -15.40 -29.81 4.94
CA ASP A 51 -14.59 -28.75 5.54
C ASP A 51 -14.64 -27.48 4.66
N ASP A 52 -15.77 -27.20 4.01
CA ASP A 52 -15.97 -25.95 3.24
C ASP A 52 -16.51 -24.85 4.17
N TRP A 53 -15.76 -23.75 4.31
CA TRP A 53 -16.15 -22.63 5.16
C TRP A 53 -17.49 -21.98 4.74
N LYS A 54 -17.81 -21.92 3.45
CA LYS A 54 -19.09 -21.34 2.99
C LYS A 54 -20.29 -22.15 3.46
N VAL A 55 -20.13 -23.47 3.53
CA VAL A 55 -21.18 -24.38 4.03
C VAL A 55 -21.33 -24.21 5.54
N TRP A 56 -20.22 -24.23 6.28
CA TRP A 56 -20.22 -24.00 7.74
C TRP A 56 -20.80 -22.63 8.10
N ALA A 57 -20.37 -21.56 7.44
CA ALA A 57 -20.87 -20.20 7.69
C ALA A 57 -22.38 -20.10 7.42
N ALA A 58 -22.87 -20.69 6.31
CA ALA A 58 -24.31 -20.70 6.01
C ALA A 58 -25.11 -21.55 7.02
N TYR A 59 -24.57 -22.69 7.46
CA TYR A 59 -25.17 -23.54 8.48
C TYR A 59 -25.30 -22.80 9.81
N VAL A 60 -24.22 -22.17 10.29
CA VAL A 60 -24.21 -21.39 11.53
C VAL A 60 -25.19 -20.23 11.44
N ALA A 61 -25.16 -19.44 10.37
CA ALA A 61 -26.08 -18.33 10.17
C ALA A 61 -27.55 -18.77 10.19
N SER A 62 -27.87 -19.89 9.53
CA SER A 62 -29.22 -20.46 9.51
C SER A 62 -29.67 -20.94 10.89
N ALA A 63 -28.78 -21.61 11.64
CA ALA A 63 -29.06 -22.06 13.00
C ALA A 63 -29.37 -20.88 13.93
N VAL A 64 -28.56 -19.80 13.87
CA VAL A 64 -28.79 -18.59 14.67
C VAL A 64 -30.11 -17.91 14.28
N GLU A 65 -30.46 -17.86 12.99
CA GLU A 65 -31.73 -17.26 12.56
C GLU A 65 -32.95 -18.05 13.08
N ILE A 66 -32.87 -19.38 13.13
CA ILE A 66 -33.90 -20.25 13.70
C ILE A 66 -33.99 -20.01 15.22
N GLY A 67 -32.87 -20.11 15.93
CA GLY A 67 -32.82 -19.92 17.38
C GLY A 67 -33.29 -18.52 17.82
N ALA A 68 -32.99 -17.49 17.04
CA ALA A 68 -33.41 -16.13 17.34
C ALA A 68 -34.94 -15.96 17.31
N LYS A 69 -35.65 -16.81 16.54
CA LYS A 69 -37.12 -16.85 16.49
C LYS A 69 -37.70 -17.75 17.58
N ASP A 70 -37.09 -18.92 17.79
CA ASP A 70 -37.51 -19.90 18.79
C ASP A 70 -36.29 -20.61 19.38
N THR A 71 -36.01 -20.36 20.66
CA THR A 71 -34.84 -20.90 21.37
C THR A 71 -34.98 -22.39 21.67
N GLU A 72 -36.21 -22.92 21.63
CA GLU A 72 -36.52 -24.33 21.87
C GLU A 72 -36.69 -25.12 20.56
N ASP A 73 -36.42 -24.49 19.40
CA ASP A 73 -36.52 -25.18 18.12
C ASP A 73 -35.57 -26.40 18.10
N PRO A 74 -36.05 -27.61 17.78
CA PRO A 74 -35.24 -28.83 17.81
C PRO A 74 -34.02 -28.78 16.88
N GLN A 75 -34.09 -28.06 15.77
CA GLN A 75 -32.97 -27.91 14.83
C GLN A 75 -31.92 -26.96 15.39
N PHE A 76 -32.34 -25.86 16.01
CA PHE A 76 -31.43 -24.97 16.73
C PHE A 76 -30.73 -25.71 17.87
N CYS A 77 -31.47 -26.40 18.75
CA CYS A 77 -30.87 -27.13 19.87
C CYS A 77 -29.83 -28.16 19.39
N ARG A 78 -30.15 -28.91 18.34
CA ARG A 78 -29.20 -29.86 17.72
C ARG A 78 -27.95 -29.18 17.20
N ALA A 79 -28.11 -28.05 16.52
CA ALA A 79 -26.98 -27.28 16.00
C ALA A 79 -26.12 -26.70 17.13
N ALA A 80 -26.74 -26.18 18.19
CA ALA A 80 -26.06 -25.64 19.35
C ALA A 80 -25.22 -26.71 20.07
N THR A 81 -25.80 -27.89 20.34
CA THR A 81 -25.08 -29.03 20.93
C THR A 81 -23.91 -29.47 20.05
N LEU A 82 -24.11 -29.55 18.73
CA LEU A 82 -23.04 -29.91 17.79
C LEU A 82 -21.87 -28.93 17.87
N LEU A 83 -22.16 -27.63 17.77
CA LEU A 83 -21.15 -26.57 17.69
C LEU A 83 -20.42 -26.41 19.02
N ALA A 84 -21.13 -26.45 20.15
CA ALA A 84 -20.52 -26.47 21.48
C ALA A 84 -19.62 -27.70 21.68
N GLY A 85 -20.07 -28.87 21.20
CA GLY A 85 -19.29 -30.10 21.24
C GLY A 85 -17.95 -30.02 20.49
N LYS A 86 -17.83 -29.20 19.43
CA LYS A 86 -16.57 -29.07 18.67
C LYS A 86 -15.45 -28.40 19.46
N LEU A 87 -15.78 -27.46 20.34
CA LEU A 87 -14.78 -26.84 21.24
C LEU A 87 -14.46 -27.73 22.44
N ASN A 88 -15.38 -28.62 22.84
CA ASN A 88 -15.22 -29.50 24.01
C ASN A 88 -14.60 -30.88 23.69
N GLY A 89 -14.65 -31.33 22.43
CA GLY A 89 -14.32 -32.69 21.97
C GLY A 89 -12.85 -33.12 21.99
N GLY A 90 -12.00 -32.51 22.80
CA GLY A 90 -10.59 -32.88 22.96
C GLY A 90 -10.29 -33.84 24.12
N LYS A 91 -11.30 -34.25 24.90
CA LYS A 91 -11.06 -34.90 26.21
C LYS A 91 -11.10 -36.44 26.19
N ASP A 92 -11.74 -37.11 25.23
CA ASP A 92 -12.00 -38.56 25.32
C ASP A 92 -11.81 -39.32 23.99
N GLY A 93 -10.61 -39.31 23.41
CA GLY A 93 -10.24 -40.22 22.31
C GLY A 93 -10.98 -40.04 20.97
N GLU A 94 -11.85 -39.03 20.85
CA GLU A 94 -12.50 -38.63 19.60
C GLU A 94 -11.50 -37.95 18.63
N GLU A 95 -11.79 -38.07 17.33
CA GLU A 95 -11.02 -37.43 16.27
C GLU A 95 -11.01 -35.90 16.45
N HIS A 96 -9.83 -35.27 16.45
CA HIS A 96 -9.71 -33.82 16.59
C HIS A 96 -10.59 -33.08 15.57
N ALA A 97 -11.39 -32.13 16.06
CA ALA A 97 -12.23 -31.29 15.20
C ALA A 97 -11.40 -30.60 14.11
N SER A 98 -11.94 -30.51 12.90
CA SER A 98 -11.30 -29.80 11.79
C SER A 98 -11.21 -28.30 12.08
N ARG A 99 -10.30 -27.61 11.37
CA ARG A 99 -10.14 -26.16 11.51
C ARG A 99 -11.46 -25.41 11.27
N ASN A 100 -12.22 -25.75 10.22
CA ASN A 100 -13.47 -25.02 9.94
C ASN A 100 -14.60 -25.40 10.90
N ALA A 101 -14.59 -26.61 11.48
CA ALA A 101 -15.55 -26.97 12.53
C ALA A 101 -15.30 -26.16 13.82
N LEU A 102 -14.04 -25.94 14.19
CA LEU A 102 -13.67 -25.08 15.31
C LEU A 102 -14.00 -23.61 15.04
N LEU A 103 -13.73 -23.11 13.83
CA LEU A 103 -14.14 -21.78 13.40
C LEU A 103 -15.66 -21.61 13.39
N ALA A 104 -16.42 -22.65 13.01
CA ALA A 104 -17.87 -22.61 13.02
C ALA A 104 -18.43 -22.44 14.44
N ALA A 105 -17.82 -23.09 15.42
CA ALA A 105 -18.19 -22.92 16.83
C ALA A 105 -17.88 -21.49 17.33
N LEU A 106 -16.78 -20.90 16.86
CA LEU A 106 -16.40 -19.53 17.18
C LEU A 106 -17.33 -18.49 16.53
N GLU A 107 -17.68 -18.69 15.24
CA GLU A 107 -18.69 -17.90 14.52
C GLU A 107 -20.06 -18.01 15.18
N PHE A 108 -20.43 -19.19 15.66
CA PHE A 108 -21.69 -19.39 16.38
C PHE A 108 -21.75 -18.58 17.67
N ALA A 109 -20.68 -18.60 18.47
CA ALA A 109 -20.57 -17.78 19.67
C ALA A 109 -20.64 -16.28 19.34
N SER A 110 -20.00 -15.86 18.25
CA SER A 110 -20.05 -14.48 17.75
C SER A 110 -21.45 -14.05 17.32
N LEU A 111 -22.12 -14.84 16.48
CA LEU A 111 -23.44 -14.51 15.95
C LEU A 111 -24.56 -14.62 16.98
N CYS A 112 -24.42 -15.46 18.02
CA CYS A 112 -25.41 -15.52 19.11
C CYS A 112 -25.29 -14.33 20.07
N ARG A 113 -24.12 -13.69 20.18
CA ARG A 113 -23.84 -12.63 21.16
C ARG A 113 -24.82 -11.45 21.14
N PRO A 114 -25.29 -10.94 19.98
CA PRO A 114 -26.27 -9.86 19.94
C PRO A 114 -27.69 -10.26 20.40
N HIS A 115 -27.96 -11.56 20.52
CA HIS A 115 -29.28 -12.12 20.85
C HIS A 115 -29.34 -12.52 22.33
N SER A 116 -29.95 -11.67 23.17
CA SER A 116 -30.04 -11.91 24.62
C SER A 116 -30.77 -13.20 25.02
N ASN A 117 -31.60 -13.74 24.12
CA ASN A 117 -32.29 -15.02 24.27
C ASN A 117 -31.41 -16.24 23.95
N LEU A 118 -30.33 -16.05 23.17
CA LEU A 118 -29.38 -17.12 22.79
C LEU A 118 -28.09 -17.09 23.59
N ALA A 119 -27.75 -15.94 24.19
CA ALA A 119 -26.57 -15.79 25.01
C ALA A 119 -26.64 -16.64 26.30
N CYS A 120 -25.50 -17.23 26.69
CA CYS A 120 -25.34 -17.91 27.98
C CYS A 120 -25.77 -16.99 29.14
N LYS A 121 -26.66 -17.47 30.01
CA LYS A 121 -26.93 -16.84 31.31
C LYS A 121 -25.98 -17.45 32.34
N GLU A 122 -25.27 -16.62 33.09
CA GLU A 122 -24.40 -17.08 34.18
C GLU A 122 -25.20 -17.93 35.18
N GLY A 123 -24.71 -19.14 35.48
CA GLY A 123 -25.21 -19.96 36.59
C GLY A 123 -26.19 -21.10 36.26
N GLN A 124 -26.37 -21.49 34.99
CA GLN A 124 -27.07 -22.73 34.64
C GLN A 124 -26.12 -23.76 34.01
N ASP A 125 -25.98 -24.92 34.66
CA ASP A 125 -25.40 -26.12 34.05
C ASP A 125 -26.25 -26.53 32.86
N SER A 126 -25.71 -26.42 31.65
CA SER A 126 -26.22 -27.19 30.53
C SER A 126 -25.15 -27.34 29.45
N ASP A 127 -24.87 -28.59 29.10
CA ASP A 127 -24.06 -28.99 27.94
C ASP A 127 -24.64 -28.47 26.59
N ASN A 128 -25.76 -27.74 26.61
CA ASN A 128 -26.50 -27.24 25.45
C ASN A 128 -26.41 -25.72 25.22
N TYR A 129 -25.70 -24.95 26.04
CA TYR A 129 -25.63 -23.48 25.86
C TYR A 129 -24.38 -22.99 25.12
N VAL A 130 -24.53 -21.86 24.42
CA VAL A 130 -23.48 -21.22 23.61
C VAL A 130 -22.37 -20.65 24.49
N SER A 131 -21.15 -21.13 24.35
CA SER A 131 -19.98 -20.58 25.06
C SER A 131 -19.84 -19.08 24.85
N ALA A 132 -19.55 -18.33 25.92
CA ALA A 132 -19.24 -16.91 25.80
C ALA A 132 -18.05 -16.70 24.84
N LEU A 133 -18.13 -15.69 23.97
CA LEU A 133 -17.13 -15.45 22.93
C LEU A 133 -15.67 -15.39 23.45
N PRO A 134 -15.35 -14.69 24.57
CA PRO A 134 -13.99 -14.71 25.12
C PRO A 134 -13.50 -16.11 25.50
N ALA A 135 -14.39 -16.95 26.05
CA ALA A 135 -14.05 -18.32 26.41
C ALA A 135 -13.85 -19.19 25.17
N ALA A 136 -14.72 -19.07 24.16
CA ALA A 136 -14.58 -19.75 22.88
C ALA A 136 -13.28 -19.37 22.17
N CYS A 137 -12.92 -18.09 22.17
CA CYS A 137 -11.64 -17.59 21.65
C CYS A 137 -10.44 -18.26 22.33
N PHE A 138 -10.46 -18.36 23.67
CA PHE A 138 -9.38 -19.00 24.41
C PHE A 138 -9.29 -20.50 24.10
N THR A 139 -10.41 -21.23 24.11
CA THR A 139 -10.43 -22.66 23.77
C THR A 139 -9.93 -22.91 22.35
N PHE A 140 -10.30 -22.05 21.39
CA PHE A 140 -9.76 -22.12 20.03
C PHE A 140 -8.22 -21.94 20.03
N PHE A 141 -7.71 -20.96 20.77
CA PHE A 141 -6.26 -20.75 20.91
C PHE A 141 -5.55 -21.96 21.54
N GLU A 142 -6.11 -22.59 22.57
CA GLU A 142 -5.49 -23.79 23.17
C GLU A 142 -5.34 -24.95 22.18
N GLN A 143 -6.28 -25.09 21.25
CA GLN A 143 -6.27 -26.17 20.27
C GLN A 143 -5.50 -25.83 18.99
N GLN A 144 -5.54 -24.58 18.54
CA GLN A 144 -5.00 -24.14 17.25
C GLN A 144 -3.80 -23.19 17.35
N GLY A 145 -3.42 -22.74 18.56
CA GLY A 145 -2.33 -21.78 18.78
C GLY A 145 -0.98 -22.24 18.23
N GLY A 146 -0.74 -23.56 18.16
CA GLY A 146 0.44 -24.14 17.52
C GLY A 146 0.45 -24.09 15.99
N LYS A 147 -0.58 -23.52 15.34
CA LYS A 147 -0.70 -23.37 13.89
C LYS A 147 -0.41 -21.92 13.48
N SER A 148 0.24 -21.74 12.33
CA SER A 148 0.55 -20.41 11.79
C SER A 148 -0.70 -19.59 11.43
N SER A 149 -1.83 -20.23 11.14
CA SER A 149 -3.09 -19.55 10.81
C SER A 149 -3.84 -19.00 12.03
N CYS A 150 -3.48 -19.39 13.25
CA CYS A 150 -4.29 -19.13 14.44
C CYS A 150 -4.57 -17.65 14.66
N TYR A 151 -3.56 -16.79 14.47
CA TYR A 151 -3.74 -15.35 14.59
C TYR A 151 -4.78 -14.81 13.61
N ASP A 152 -4.66 -15.15 12.32
CA ASP A 152 -5.58 -14.67 11.27
C ASP A 152 -7.00 -15.24 11.44
N ASP A 153 -7.09 -16.46 11.94
CA ASP A 153 -8.35 -17.17 12.23
C ASP A 153 -9.10 -16.56 13.42
N LEU A 154 -8.37 -16.19 14.47
CA LEU A 154 -8.93 -15.73 15.73
C LEU A 154 -9.19 -14.22 15.75
N ARG A 155 -8.40 -13.44 14.98
CA ARG A 155 -8.47 -11.97 14.93
C ARG A 155 -9.87 -11.40 14.67
N PRO A 156 -10.66 -11.88 13.68
CA PRO A 156 -12.01 -11.33 13.42
C PRO A 156 -12.92 -11.38 14.64
N TYR A 157 -12.76 -12.39 15.50
CA TYR A 157 -13.58 -12.59 16.68
C TYR A 157 -13.08 -11.77 17.88
N VAL A 158 -11.76 -11.66 18.06
CA VAL A 158 -11.16 -10.80 19.09
C VAL A 158 -11.49 -9.33 18.83
N SER A 159 -11.64 -8.92 17.57
CA SER A 159 -12.05 -7.56 17.21
C SER A 159 -13.43 -7.16 17.76
N GLN A 160 -14.32 -8.13 17.98
CA GLN A 160 -15.66 -7.91 18.52
C GLN A 160 -15.69 -7.82 20.05
N LEU A 161 -14.61 -8.21 20.73
CA LEU A 161 -14.49 -8.13 22.18
C LEU A 161 -14.26 -6.67 22.62
N ASN A 162 -14.82 -6.31 23.78
CA ASN A 162 -14.52 -5.03 24.40
C ASN A 162 -13.12 -5.02 25.05
N THR A 163 -12.65 -3.85 25.51
CA THR A 163 -11.31 -3.68 26.06
C THR A 163 -11.02 -4.60 27.25
N ASP A 164 -11.99 -4.83 28.14
CA ASP A 164 -11.82 -5.66 29.34
C ASP A 164 -11.75 -7.15 28.98
N GLU A 165 -12.62 -7.61 28.07
CA GLU A 165 -12.62 -8.97 27.54
C GLU A 165 -11.32 -9.28 26.77
N ARG A 166 -10.79 -8.31 26.00
CA ARG A 166 -9.50 -8.45 25.31
C ARG A 166 -8.36 -8.63 26.31
N LYS A 167 -8.34 -7.84 27.39
CA LYS A 167 -7.34 -7.96 28.47
C LYS A 167 -7.46 -9.30 29.20
N GLU A 168 -8.69 -9.74 29.50
CA GLU A 168 -8.94 -11.04 30.13
C GLU A 168 -8.43 -12.20 29.25
N LEU A 169 -8.78 -12.19 27.96
CA LEU A 169 -8.33 -13.19 26.99
C LEU A 169 -6.79 -13.21 26.91
N LEU A 170 -6.17 -12.04 26.79
CA LEU A 170 -4.71 -11.91 26.73
C LEU A 170 -4.04 -12.45 28.01
N GLY A 171 -4.64 -12.21 29.18
CA GLY A 171 -4.20 -12.77 30.46
C GLY A 171 -4.26 -14.30 30.48
N LYS A 172 -5.34 -14.90 30.00
CA LYS A 172 -5.49 -16.37 29.88
C LYS A 172 -4.48 -16.97 28.91
N MET A 173 -4.32 -16.38 27.73
CA MET A 173 -3.32 -16.82 26.74
C MET A 173 -1.90 -16.73 27.30
N THR A 174 -1.58 -15.65 28.02
CA THR A 174 -0.28 -15.47 28.69
C THR A 174 -0.03 -16.56 29.74
N ALA A 175 -1.03 -16.87 30.57
CA ALA A 175 -0.91 -17.93 31.56
C ALA A 175 -0.71 -19.30 30.91
N HIS A 176 -1.45 -19.59 29.83
CA HIS A 176 -1.29 -20.82 29.04
C HIS A 176 0.13 -20.95 28.47
N CYS A 177 0.64 -19.92 27.79
CA CYS A 177 1.99 -19.97 27.21
C CYS A 177 3.09 -20.07 28.28
N LYS A 178 2.93 -19.38 29.43
CA LYS A 178 3.88 -19.47 30.56
C LYS A 178 3.86 -20.81 31.29
N SER A 179 2.77 -21.57 31.19
CA SER A 179 2.71 -22.93 31.77
C SER A 179 3.63 -23.93 31.07
N LYS A 180 4.03 -23.64 29.82
CA LYS A 180 4.94 -24.44 29.02
C LYS A 180 6.34 -23.80 29.06
N ASP A 181 7.30 -24.47 29.72
CA ASP A 181 8.68 -24.00 29.71
C ASP A 181 9.35 -24.30 28.36
N ILE A 182 9.36 -23.30 27.48
CA ILE A 182 10.00 -23.39 26.16
C ILE A 182 11.53 -23.40 26.20
N THR A 183 12.13 -23.13 27.37
CA THR A 183 13.58 -23.17 27.56
C THR A 183 14.09 -24.54 28.00
N SER A 184 13.19 -25.39 28.52
CA SER A 184 13.49 -26.76 28.92
C SER A 184 13.93 -27.62 27.73
N SER A 185 14.96 -28.43 27.93
CA SER A 185 15.48 -29.38 26.95
C SER A 185 14.63 -30.65 26.81
N GLU A 186 13.55 -30.79 27.59
CA GLU A 186 12.73 -32.01 27.65
C GLU A 186 11.64 -32.07 26.57
N LEU A 187 11.34 -30.96 25.90
CA LEU A 187 10.30 -30.91 24.87
C LEU A 187 10.76 -31.56 23.55
N SER A 188 9.86 -32.33 22.93
CA SER A 188 10.08 -32.80 21.56
C SER A 188 10.16 -31.61 20.59
N THR A 189 10.86 -31.75 19.45
CA THR A 189 10.94 -30.68 18.45
C THR A 189 9.57 -30.22 17.97
N LYS A 190 8.60 -31.15 17.84
CA LYS A 190 7.23 -30.84 17.43
C LYS A 190 6.49 -30.01 18.50
N ASP A 191 6.63 -30.39 19.76
CA ASP A 191 5.95 -29.70 20.87
C ASP A 191 6.58 -28.33 21.11
N LEU A 192 7.91 -28.22 21.03
CA LEU A 192 8.60 -26.94 21.06
C LEU A 192 8.16 -26.03 19.90
N THR A 193 8.03 -26.58 18.70
CA THR A 193 7.54 -25.83 17.52
C THR A 193 6.14 -25.28 17.75
N ASN A 194 5.23 -26.09 18.30
CA ASN A 194 3.87 -25.66 18.62
C ASN A 194 3.87 -24.59 19.71
N ALA A 195 4.64 -24.79 20.80
CA ALA A 195 4.74 -23.82 21.89
C ALA A 195 5.31 -22.48 21.41
N VAL A 196 6.35 -22.48 20.57
CA VAL A 196 6.89 -21.23 19.98
C VAL A 196 5.84 -20.53 19.12
N ARG A 197 5.03 -21.25 18.34
CA ARG A 197 3.94 -20.66 17.53
C ARG A 197 2.80 -20.09 18.38
N GLU A 198 2.48 -20.72 19.50
CA GLU A 198 1.54 -20.17 20.48
C GLU A 198 2.07 -18.84 21.05
N TRP A 199 3.35 -18.79 21.42
CA TRP A 199 4.02 -17.56 21.86
C TRP A 199 4.02 -16.47 20.78
N VAL A 200 4.30 -16.82 19.52
CA VAL A 200 4.21 -15.86 18.40
C VAL A 200 2.78 -15.32 18.26
N THR A 201 1.77 -16.19 18.31
CA THR A 201 0.36 -15.78 18.23
C THR A 201 -0.02 -14.87 19.39
N LEU A 202 0.38 -15.23 20.62
CA LEU A 202 0.21 -14.40 21.82
C LEU A 202 0.84 -13.01 21.64
N LEU A 203 2.10 -12.94 21.19
CA LEU A 203 2.82 -11.68 21.02
C LEU A 203 2.22 -10.82 19.90
N LYS A 204 1.67 -11.42 18.83
CA LYS A 204 0.92 -10.68 17.81
C LYS A 204 -0.35 -10.05 18.38
N PHE A 205 -1.11 -10.77 19.21
CA PHE A 205 -2.28 -10.22 19.91
C PHE A 205 -1.89 -9.16 20.94
N ARG A 206 -0.83 -9.40 21.72
CA ARG A 206 -0.29 -8.42 22.67
C ARG A 206 0.08 -7.11 21.99
N PHE A 207 0.80 -7.18 20.88
CA PHE A 207 1.15 -6.00 20.09
C PHE A 207 -0.09 -5.23 19.62
N TRP A 208 -1.06 -5.94 19.04
CA TRP A 208 -2.27 -5.33 18.51
C TRP A 208 -3.19 -4.74 19.60
N ILE A 209 -3.30 -5.37 20.77
CA ILE A 209 -4.19 -4.94 21.85
C ILE A 209 -3.55 -3.87 22.74
N GLU A 210 -2.28 -4.02 23.12
CA GLU A 210 -1.63 -3.16 24.12
C GLU A 210 -0.83 -2.02 23.49
N ILE A 211 -0.18 -2.24 22.34
CA ILE A 211 0.81 -1.32 21.78
C ILE A 211 0.22 -0.48 20.64
N ASP A 212 -0.28 -1.15 19.60
CA ASP A 212 -0.75 -0.54 18.35
C ASP A 212 -2.28 -0.65 18.22
N ASP A 213 -2.96 -0.13 19.24
CA ASP A 213 -4.40 0.02 19.28
C ASP A 213 -4.78 1.14 18.29
N GLN A 214 -5.20 0.77 17.08
CA GLN A 214 -5.33 1.62 15.87
C GLN A 214 -6.15 2.91 16.05
N GLU A 215 -6.83 3.06 17.18
CA GLU A 215 -7.62 4.23 17.58
C GLU A 215 -6.79 5.32 18.27
N ARG A 216 -5.54 5.05 18.66
CA ARG A 216 -4.68 5.97 19.42
C ARG A 216 -3.21 5.92 19.00
N LEU A 217 -2.47 6.97 19.36
CA LEU A 217 -1.01 6.96 19.22
C LEU A 217 -0.41 5.72 19.91
N PRO A 218 0.61 5.08 19.29
CA PRO A 218 1.19 3.87 19.85
C PRO A 218 1.68 4.05 21.29
N ALA A 219 1.33 3.12 22.17
CA ALA A 219 1.83 3.15 23.55
C ALA A 219 3.33 2.84 23.57
N THR A 220 4.09 3.69 24.26
CA THR A 220 5.51 3.41 24.57
C THR A 220 5.68 2.68 25.90
N GLU A 221 4.65 2.67 26.75
CA GLU A 221 4.64 1.95 28.02
C GLU A 221 4.60 0.43 27.76
N GLY A 222 5.39 -0.36 28.50
CA GLY A 222 5.48 -1.81 28.32
C GLY A 222 6.19 -2.27 27.03
N LEU A 223 6.55 -1.36 26.13
CA LEU A 223 7.18 -1.69 24.84
C LEU A 223 8.53 -2.40 24.99
N ASN A 224 9.32 -2.01 25.99
CA ASN A 224 10.61 -2.64 26.28
C ASN A 224 10.45 -4.08 26.76
N ASP A 225 9.44 -4.33 27.60
CA ASP A 225 9.13 -5.67 28.10
C ASP A 225 8.65 -6.57 26.96
N PHE A 226 7.78 -6.04 26.10
CA PHE A 226 7.31 -6.73 24.90
C PHE A 226 8.47 -7.11 23.96
N VAL A 227 9.37 -6.18 23.66
CA VAL A 227 10.50 -6.44 22.77
C VAL A 227 11.50 -7.42 23.39
N ARG A 228 11.73 -7.34 24.70
CA ARG A 228 12.54 -8.32 25.43
C ARG A 228 11.96 -9.72 25.30
N GLU A 229 10.64 -9.88 25.48
CA GLU A 229 9.97 -11.17 25.30
C GLU A 229 10.06 -11.66 23.85
N CYS A 230 9.86 -10.80 22.85
CA CYS A 230 10.02 -11.17 21.45
C CYS A 230 11.41 -11.73 21.14
N LEU A 231 12.46 -11.05 21.64
CA LEU A 231 13.85 -11.47 21.43
C LEU A 231 14.17 -12.77 22.18
N ALA A 232 13.65 -12.95 23.40
CA ALA A 232 13.82 -14.19 24.15
C ALA A 232 13.19 -15.40 23.44
N VAL A 233 11.97 -15.24 22.91
CA VAL A 233 11.31 -16.30 22.13
C VAL A 233 12.03 -16.54 20.80
N TYR A 234 12.60 -15.50 20.18
CA TYR A 234 13.38 -15.62 18.94
C TYR A 234 14.62 -16.50 19.14
N GLU A 235 15.35 -16.33 20.25
CA GLU A 235 16.50 -17.20 20.56
C GLU A 235 16.09 -18.67 20.69
N VAL A 236 14.92 -18.95 21.27
CA VAL A 236 14.37 -20.30 21.35
C VAL A 236 13.96 -20.81 19.97
N SER A 237 13.37 -19.96 19.11
CA SER A 237 12.91 -20.35 17.78
C SER A 237 14.04 -20.85 16.89
N LEU A 238 15.27 -20.35 17.09
CA LEU A 238 16.46 -20.81 16.36
C LEU A 238 16.71 -22.31 16.49
N LYS A 239 16.22 -22.96 17.56
CA LYS A 239 16.34 -24.40 17.77
C LYS A 239 15.37 -25.23 16.90
N VAL A 240 14.26 -24.64 16.47
CA VAL A 240 13.23 -25.30 15.65
C VAL A 240 13.26 -24.85 14.19
N ASP A 241 13.84 -23.69 13.90
CA ASP A 241 14.04 -23.16 12.54
C ASP A 241 15.27 -23.81 11.85
N ILE A 242 15.30 -25.15 11.81
CA ILE A 242 16.37 -25.98 11.25
C ILE A 242 15.94 -26.65 9.93
N ASP A 243 16.89 -26.86 9.01
CA ASP A 243 16.71 -27.59 7.75
C ASP A 243 15.55 -27.13 6.83
N LEU A 244 15.19 -25.84 6.91
CA LEU A 244 14.18 -25.22 6.06
C LEU A 244 14.69 -24.99 4.63
N LEU A 245 13.79 -25.05 3.65
CA LEU A 245 14.13 -24.64 2.28
C LEU A 245 14.46 -23.14 2.26
N VAL A 246 15.27 -22.70 1.31
CA VAL A 246 15.63 -21.27 1.15
C VAL A 246 14.39 -20.39 0.94
N THR A 247 13.31 -20.97 0.40
CA THR A 247 12.01 -20.33 0.18
C THR A 247 11.06 -20.37 1.38
N ASP A 248 11.36 -21.19 2.39
CA ASP A 248 10.49 -21.33 3.56
C ASP A 248 10.75 -20.20 4.56
N MET A 249 9.68 -19.80 5.23
CA MET A 249 9.67 -18.72 6.22
C MET A 249 9.92 -19.31 7.61
N ARG A 250 10.81 -18.69 8.37
CA ARG A 250 11.11 -19.11 9.75
C ARG A 250 10.03 -18.63 10.71
N ILE A 251 9.82 -19.36 11.79
CA ILE A 251 8.88 -18.95 12.84
C ILE A 251 9.42 -17.69 13.55
N GLY A 252 10.73 -17.62 13.78
CA GLY A 252 11.38 -16.47 14.40
C GLY A 252 11.28 -15.16 13.62
N ASP A 253 11.02 -15.22 12.31
CA ASP A 253 10.91 -14.02 11.48
C ASP A 253 9.78 -13.10 11.97
N GLU A 254 8.65 -13.67 12.38
CA GLU A 254 7.50 -12.91 12.91
C GLU A 254 7.88 -12.08 14.15
N LEU A 255 8.77 -12.61 15.00
CA LEU A 255 9.22 -11.94 16.22
C LEU A 255 10.12 -10.75 15.89
N LEU A 256 11.06 -10.90 14.96
CA LEU A 256 11.89 -9.79 14.51
C LEU A 256 11.08 -8.73 13.75
N LEU A 257 10.05 -9.12 13.01
CA LEU A 257 9.08 -8.20 12.41
C LEU A 257 8.31 -7.40 13.48
N LEU A 258 7.87 -8.05 14.57
CA LEU A 258 7.25 -7.36 15.71
C LEU A 258 8.21 -6.37 16.38
N VAL A 259 9.50 -6.72 16.53
CA VAL A 259 10.52 -5.78 17.06
C VAL A 259 10.71 -4.59 16.11
N ALA A 260 10.76 -4.81 14.80
CA ALA A 260 10.82 -3.73 13.82
C ALA A 260 9.59 -2.83 13.91
N LYS A 261 8.37 -3.39 14.04
CA LYS A 261 7.14 -2.63 14.25
C LYS A 261 7.16 -1.83 15.55
N ALA A 262 7.66 -2.39 16.65
CA ALA A 262 7.82 -1.67 17.92
C ALA A 262 8.77 -0.46 17.79
N LEU A 263 9.85 -0.57 17.02
CA LEU A 263 10.72 0.57 16.72
C LEU A 263 9.99 1.63 15.89
N MET A 264 9.13 1.22 14.97
CA MET A 264 8.28 2.11 14.20
C MET A 264 7.21 2.81 15.06
N CYS A 265 6.71 2.16 16.12
CA CYS A 265 5.89 2.83 17.14
C CYS A 265 6.68 3.96 17.83
N LYS A 266 7.96 3.75 18.20
CA LYS A 266 8.81 4.82 18.75
C LYS A 266 9.05 5.95 17.74
N TYR A 267 9.25 5.61 16.46
CA TYR A 267 9.37 6.61 15.40
C TYR A 267 8.11 7.49 15.31
N THR A 268 6.94 6.86 15.32
CA THR A 268 5.64 7.53 15.27
C THR A 268 5.39 8.37 16.52
N ALA A 269 5.68 7.84 17.71
CA ALA A 269 5.59 8.57 18.98
C ALA A 269 6.55 9.78 19.06
N SER A 270 7.67 9.74 18.34
CA SER A 270 8.57 10.89 18.17
C SER A 270 8.09 11.88 17.09
N HIS A 271 6.84 11.78 16.64
CA HIS A 271 6.29 12.55 15.53
C HIS A 271 7.15 12.47 14.25
N MET A 272 7.72 11.30 14.00
CA MET A 272 8.55 11.02 12.82
C MET A 272 9.83 11.88 12.71
N GLN A 273 10.30 12.44 13.83
CA GLN A 273 11.46 13.34 13.86
C GLN A 273 12.79 12.60 14.06
N ASP A 274 12.83 11.56 14.89
CA ASP A 274 14.07 10.82 15.16
C ASP A 274 14.26 9.69 14.13
N PRO A 275 15.27 9.74 13.25
CA PRO A 275 15.51 8.67 12.29
C PRO A 275 16.16 7.42 12.91
N LEU A 276 16.61 7.47 14.18
CA LEU A 276 17.33 6.37 14.81
C LEU A 276 16.51 5.07 14.92
N PRO A 277 15.24 5.07 15.38
CA PRO A 277 14.42 3.85 15.40
C PRO A 277 14.30 3.20 14.02
N VAL A 278 14.16 4.01 12.96
CA VAL A 278 14.06 3.53 11.57
C VAL A 278 15.37 2.87 11.13
N LYS A 279 16.52 3.46 11.45
CA LYS A 279 17.84 2.87 11.16
C LYS A 279 18.05 1.54 11.87
N VAL A 280 17.68 1.47 13.16
CA VAL A 280 17.77 0.22 13.95
C VAL A 280 16.84 -0.84 13.38
N ALA A 281 15.61 -0.48 13.01
CA ALA A 281 14.66 -1.40 12.38
C ALA A 281 15.18 -1.95 11.04
N ILE A 282 15.78 -1.10 10.20
CA ILE A 282 16.44 -1.52 8.95
C ILE A 282 17.51 -2.58 9.23
N ILE A 283 18.35 -2.38 10.26
CA ILE A 283 19.42 -3.31 10.60
C ILE A 283 18.88 -4.66 11.06
N ILE A 284 17.79 -4.67 11.83
CA ILE A 284 17.12 -5.91 12.26
C ILE A 284 16.52 -6.63 11.06
N LEU A 285 15.85 -5.91 10.14
CA LEU A 285 15.27 -6.51 8.93
C LEU A 285 16.35 -7.04 7.97
N GLU A 286 17.46 -6.33 7.82
CA GLU A 286 18.61 -6.79 7.05
C GLU A 286 19.20 -8.07 7.66
N HIS A 287 19.31 -8.14 8.99
CA HIS A 287 19.73 -9.35 9.69
C HIS A 287 18.76 -10.51 9.44
N LEU A 288 17.45 -10.28 9.58
CA LEU A 288 16.39 -11.26 9.30
C LEU A 288 16.55 -11.82 7.88
N LEU A 289 16.74 -10.95 6.89
CA LEU A 289 16.90 -11.35 5.48
C LEU A 289 18.19 -12.14 5.20
N THR A 290 19.19 -12.11 6.09
CA THR A 290 20.34 -13.03 5.97
C THR A 290 19.98 -14.48 6.30
N LYS A 291 18.89 -14.69 7.04
CA LYS A 291 18.40 -16.00 7.46
C LYS A 291 17.19 -16.46 6.66
N SER A 292 16.37 -15.53 6.19
CA SER A 292 15.14 -15.78 5.43
C SER A 292 15.09 -14.88 4.19
N LYS A 293 15.87 -15.25 3.16
CA LYS A 293 16.17 -14.39 2.00
C LYS A 293 14.94 -13.91 1.22
N HIS A 294 13.86 -14.69 1.24
CA HIS A 294 12.65 -14.42 0.47
C HIS A 294 11.47 -13.97 1.33
N ASN A 295 11.74 -13.53 2.58
CA ASN A 295 10.70 -12.97 3.44
C ASN A 295 10.12 -11.69 2.85
N PHE A 296 8.96 -11.81 2.21
CA PHE A 296 8.33 -10.72 1.47
C PHE A 296 7.85 -9.59 2.37
N THR A 297 7.42 -9.90 3.61
CA THR A 297 7.00 -8.89 4.60
C THR A 297 8.20 -8.04 5.00
N ALA A 298 9.34 -8.66 5.32
CA ALA A 298 10.57 -7.96 5.64
C ALA A 298 11.10 -7.14 4.46
N LEU A 299 11.08 -7.70 3.24
CA LEU A 299 11.46 -6.97 2.03
C LEU A 299 10.58 -5.73 1.80
N LEU A 300 9.26 -5.88 1.82
CA LEU A 300 8.32 -4.76 1.65
C LEU A 300 8.51 -3.69 2.73
N MET A 301 8.73 -4.08 3.99
CA MET A 301 8.94 -3.15 5.09
C MET A 301 10.27 -2.41 4.89
N LEU A 302 11.33 -3.13 4.53
CA LEU A 302 12.65 -2.56 4.24
C LEU A 302 12.61 -1.56 3.08
N VAL A 303 11.83 -1.85 2.02
CA VAL A 303 11.56 -0.89 0.93
C VAL A 303 10.99 0.42 1.50
N ARG A 304 9.97 0.35 2.35
CA ARG A 304 9.36 1.55 2.96
C ARG A 304 10.34 2.31 3.86
N LEU A 305 11.05 1.60 4.74
CA LEU A 305 11.98 2.24 5.68
C LEU A 305 13.14 2.91 4.95
N TYR A 306 13.68 2.30 3.89
CA TYR A 306 14.70 2.94 3.04
C TYR A 306 14.18 4.19 2.35
N MET A 307 12.93 4.18 1.89
CA MET A 307 12.33 5.38 1.31
C MET A 307 12.22 6.50 2.34
N ILE A 308 11.80 6.21 3.57
CA ILE A 308 11.66 7.18 4.68
C ILE A 308 12.98 7.89 5.00
N ILE A 309 14.08 7.14 5.07
CA ILE A 309 15.40 7.71 5.37
C ILE A 309 16.10 8.34 4.16
N GLY A 310 15.41 8.42 3.01
CA GLY A 310 15.94 9.02 1.78
C GLY A 310 17.01 8.18 1.09
N ALA A 311 16.95 6.86 1.21
CA ALA A 311 17.86 5.90 0.59
C ALA A 311 17.18 5.08 -0.55
N PRO A 312 16.57 5.72 -1.56
CA PRO A 312 15.69 5.05 -2.52
C PRO A 312 16.39 4.01 -3.40
N SER A 313 17.69 4.13 -3.69
CA SER A 313 18.39 3.09 -4.48
C SER A 313 18.52 1.77 -3.72
N CYS A 314 18.60 1.79 -2.38
CA CYS A 314 18.49 0.58 -1.58
C CYS A 314 17.07 0.01 -1.68
N ALA A 315 16.05 0.88 -1.55
CA ALA A 315 14.65 0.47 -1.65
C ALA A 315 14.34 -0.21 -2.99
N THR A 316 14.79 0.34 -4.12
CA THR A 316 14.51 -0.27 -5.43
C THR A 316 15.17 -1.63 -5.59
N ILE A 317 16.39 -1.82 -5.05
CA ILE A 317 17.09 -3.11 -5.04
C ILE A 317 16.27 -4.17 -4.29
N GLU A 318 15.83 -3.87 -3.08
CA GLU A 318 15.01 -4.81 -2.30
C GLU A 318 13.65 -5.06 -2.96
N TYR A 319 13.07 -4.03 -3.60
CA TYR A 319 11.84 -4.20 -4.37
C TYR A 319 12.01 -5.14 -5.57
N GLN A 320 13.16 -5.12 -6.26
CA GLN A 320 13.41 -6.06 -7.35
C GLN A 320 13.43 -7.51 -6.84
N ARG A 321 13.91 -7.76 -5.61
CA ARG A 321 13.92 -9.11 -5.00
C ARG A 321 12.52 -9.70 -4.82
N LEU A 322 11.48 -8.87 -4.71
CA LEU A 322 10.08 -9.32 -4.64
C LEU A 322 9.57 -9.87 -5.98
N SER A 323 10.22 -9.55 -7.10
CA SER A 323 9.85 -9.99 -8.46
C SER A 323 8.37 -9.78 -8.81
N ILE A 324 7.86 -8.59 -8.48
CA ILE A 324 6.48 -8.17 -8.73
C ILE A 324 6.15 -8.27 -10.23
N LYS A 325 5.13 -9.06 -10.59
CA LYS A 325 4.74 -9.34 -11.98
C LYS A 325 3.25 -9.15 -12.21
N GLN A 326 2.90 -8.80 -13.45
CA GLN A 326 1.52 -8.73 -13.95
C GLN A 326 0.62 -7.96 -12.97
N ILE A 327 -0.51 -8.54 -12.55
CA ILE A 327 -1.52 -7.92 -11.70
C ILE A 327 -0.98 -7.40 -10.37
N GLN A 328 0.10 -7.99 -9.85
CA GLN A 328 0.76 -7.50 -8.64
C GLN A 328 1.28 -6.07 -8.82
N ASN A 329 1.51 -5.60 -10.04
CA ASN A 329 1.90 -4.20 -10.27
C ASN A 329 0.79 -3.21 -9.94
N ASP A 330 -0.47 -3.62 -10.11
CA ASP A 330 -1.64 -2.79 -9.76
C ASP A 330 -1.83 -2.71 -8.24
N SER A 331 -1.57 -3.82 -7.55
CA SER A 331 -1.77 -3.96 -6.11
C SER A 331 -0.58 -3.52 -5.26
N LEU A 332 0.66 -3.86 -5.65
CA LEU A 332 1.86 -3.78 -4.78
C LEU A 332 2.89 -2.74 -5.23
N SER A 333 2.95 -2.35 -6.51
CA SER A 333 4.01 -1.43 -6.96
C SER A 333 3.93 -0.05 -6.32
N HIS A 334 2.77 0.35 -5.81
CA HIS A 334 2.61 1.59 -5.04
C HIS A 334 3.53 1.65 -3.80
N HIS A 335 4.08 0.52 -3.33
CA HIS A 335 5.04 0.49 -2.22
C HIS A 335 6.38 1.17 -2.54
N VAL A 336 6.79 1.17 -3.80
CA VAL A 336 8.04 1.82 -4.25
C VAL A 336 7.77 2.96 -5.22
N LEU A 337 6.77 2.84 -6.10
CA LEU A 337 6.52 3.77 -7.21
C LEU A 337 5.78 5.04 -6.80
N THR A 338 5.29 5.13 -5.57
CA THR A 338 4.67 6.36 -5.07
C THR A 338 5.73 7.42 -4.83
N ARG A 339 5.63 8.55 -5.54
CA ARG A 339 6.58 9.68 -5.51
C ARG A 339 8.01 9.32 -5.94
N LEU A 340 8.26 8.15 -6.54
CA LEU A 340 9.60 7.73 -6.93
C LEU A 340 10.22 8.68 -7.98
N SER A 341 9.41 9.36 -8.80
CA SER A 341 9.94 10.34 -9.77
C SER A 341 10.59 11.55 -9.12
N THR A 342 10.28 11.80 -7.85
CA THR A 342 10.81 12.90 -7.03
C THR A 342 11.76 12.41 -5.93
N LEU A 343 12.15 11.14 -5.98
CA LEU A 343 13.13 10.55 -5.06
C LEU A 343 14.30 9.93 -5.83
N LEU A 344 14.04 9.29 -6.97
CA LEU A 344 15.06 8.66 -7.80
C LEU A 344 14.74 8.81 -9.31
N PRO A 345 14.68 10.03 -9.87
CA PRO A 345 14.43 10.20 -11.30
C PRO A 345 15.59 9.72 -12.18
N PHE A 346 16.80 9.62 -11.64
CA PHE A 346 17.99 9.17 -12.37
C PHE A 346 18.49 7.84 -11.81
N SER A 347 18.87 6.94 -12.70
CA SER A 347 19.55 5.70 -12.33
C SER A 347 20.87 5.99 -11.61
N VAL A 348 21.18 5.19 -10.60
CA VAL A 348 22.45 5.23 -9.88
C VAL A 348 23.31 4.04 -10.31
N SER A 349 24.21 4.26 -11.26
CA SER A 349 25.01 3.18 -11.88
C SER A 349 25.90 2.41 -10.88
N SER A 350 26.25 3.00 -9.74
CA SER A 350 27.01 2.33 -8.67
C SER A 350 26.15 1.40 -7.80
N ALA A 351 24.83 1.59 -7.77
CA ALA A 351 23.91 0.81 -6.93
C ALA A 351 23.60 -0.57 -7.53
N ALA A 352 23.76 -0.78 -8.85
CA ALA A 352 23.63 -2.09 -9.46
C ALA A 352 24.60 -3.14 -8.86
N LYS A 353 25.74 -2.70 -8.31
CA LYS A 353 26.72 -3.55 -7.61
C LYS A 353 26.25 -4.02 -6.22
N MET A 354 25.19 -3.40 -5.69
CA MET A 354 24.64 -3.72 -4.37
C MET A 354 23.58 -4.83 -4.42
N LEU A 355 23.05 -5.15 -5.61
CA LEU A 355 22.22 -6.33 -5.82
C LEU A 355 23.15 -7.52 -6.04
N HIS A 356 23.21 -8.45 -5.08
CA HIS A 356 24.06 -9.63 -5.25
C HIS A 356 23.39 -10.58 -6.27
N PRO A 357 24.10 -11.03 -7.33
CA PRO A 357 23.50 -11.89 -8.35
C PRO A 357 22.86 -13.18 -7.79
N THR A 358 23.38 -13.68 -6.67
CA THR A 358 22.87 -14.89 -5.99
C THR A 358 21.48 -14.71 -5.39
N ASP A 359 21.11 -13.49 -4.96
CA ASP A 359 19.84 -13.28 -4.23
C ASP A 359 18.61 -13.50 -5.12
N MET A 360 18.78 -13.37 -6.44
CA MET A 360 17.75 -13.66 -7.43
C MET A 360 18.00 -14.98 -8.17
N ALA A 361 19.27 -15.39 -8.33
CA ALA A 361 19.63 -16.63 -9.01
C ALA A 361 19.19 -17.88 -8.23
N ASP A 362 19.23 -17.85 -6.89
CA ASP A 362 18.84 -18.98 -6.02
C ASP A 362 17.39 -19.44 -6.25
N VAL A 363 16.54 -18.56 -6.79
CA VAL A 363 15.12 -18.80 -7.12
C VAL A 363 14.82 -18.72 -8.62
N GLY A 364 15.85 -18.78 -9.47
CA GLY A 364 15.72 -18.76 -10.93
C GLY A 364 15.14 -17.46 -11.49
N MET A 365 15.30 -16.34 -10.77
CA MET A 365 14.74 -15.05 -11.17
C MET A 365 15.73 -14.20 -11.96
N HIS A 366 15.22 -13.52 -12.99
CA HIS A 366 16.00 -12.64 -13.83
C HIS A 366 16.44 -11.37 -13.05
N VAL A 367 17.75 -11.13 -13.01
CA VAL A 367 18.33 -9.91 -12.45
C VAL A 367 18.13 -8.75 -13.43
N PRO A 368 17.42 -7.67 -13.05
CA PRO A 368 17.28 -6.50 -13.91
C PRO A 368 18.64 -5.91 -14.29
N HIS A 369 18.79 -5.46 -15.55
CA HIS A 369 20.04 -4.85 -16.01
C HIS A 369 20.36 -3.57 -15.22
N ASN A 370 19.33 -2.82 -14.83
CA ASN A 370 19.45 -1.64 -13.99
C ASN A 370 18.36 -1.58 -12.92
N PRO A 371 18.60 -2.10 -11.71
CA PRO A 371 17.58 -2.18 -10.66
C PRO A 371 17.19 -0.82 -10.05
N THR A 372 17.84 0.26 -10.50
CA THR A 372 17.57 1.63 -10.03
C THR A 372 16.98 2.55 -11.11
N ASP A 373 16.72 2.04 -12.31
CA ASP A 373 16.09 2.85 -13.35
C ASP A 373 14.58 2.97 -13.11
N SER A 374 14.19 4.08 -12.47
CA SER A 374 12.78 4.39 -12.22
C SER A 374 11.93 4.48 -13.49
N LEU A 375 12.49 4.90 -14.63
CA LEU A 375 11.76 4.96 -15.90
C LEU A 375 11.42 3.54 -16.38
N GLU A 376 12.41 2.64 -16.33
CA GLU A 376 12.20 1.23 -16.64
C GLU A 376 11.14 0.64 -15.70
N MET A 377 11.23 0.89 -14.39
CA MET A 377 10.25 0.40 -13.41
C MET A 377 8.82 0.84 -13.75
N TYR A 378 8.60 2.13 -14.07
CA TYR A 378 7.28 2.61 -14.51
C TYR A 378 6.84 1.93 -15.82
N ASP A 379 7.73 1.78 -16.81
CA ASP A 379 7.43 1.08 -18.06
C ASP A 379 7.07 -0.40 -17.84
N ILE A 380 7.74 -1.10 -16.91
CA ILE A 380 7.39 -2.47 -16.51
C ILE A 380 5.98 -2.51 -15.92
N SER A 381 5.67 -1.65 -14.95
CA SER A 381 4.37 -1.66 -14.29
C SER A 381 3.23 -1.24 -15.23
N LEU A 382 3.48 -0.32 -16.17
CA LEU A 382 2.49 0.10 -17.16
C LEU A 382 2.24 -0.94 -18.26
N ARG A 383 3.14 -1.90 -18.49
CA ARG A 383 2.93 -2.99 -19.46
C ARG A 383 1.72 -3.85 -19.11
N LEU A 384 1.39 -4.02 -17.81
CA LEU A 384 0.19 -4.72 -17.37
C LEU A 384 -1.07 -4.17 -18.06
N TYR A 385 -1.31 -2.86 -17.96
CA TYR A 385 -2.53 -2.24 -18.47
C TYR A 385 -2.61 -2.29 -19.99
N LYS A 386 -1.46 -2.09 -20.66
CA LYS A 386 -1.35 -2.24 -22.13
C LYS A 386 -1.68 -3.66 -22.57
N ASN A 387 -1.14 -4.66 -21.87
CA ASN A 387 -1.41 -6.06 -22.17
C ASN A 387 -2.88 -6.41 -21.90
N ALA A 388 -3.42 -6.02 -20.73
CA ALA A 388 -4.81 -6.27 -20.36
C ALA A 388 -5.80 -5.70 -21.40
N SER A 389 -5.55 -4.48 -21.91
CA SER A 389 -6.38 -3.87 -22.95
C SER A 389 -6.41 -4.62 -24.28
N ARG A 390 -5.39 -5.46 -24.53
CA ARG A 390 -5.28 -6.28 -25.76
C ARG A 390 -5.78 -7.70 -25.53
N THR A 391 -5.40 -8.32 -24.41
CA THR A 391 -5.66 -9.74 -24.14
C THR A 391 -7.05 -10.00 -23.59
N ASN A 392 -7.61 -9.09 -22.78
CA ASN A 392 -8.91 -9.34 -22.14
C ASN A 392 -10.06 -9.50 -23.15
N PRO A 393 -10.17 -8.66 -24.21
CA PRO A 393 -11.20 -8.85 -25.23
C PRO A 393 -11.11 -10.23 -25.91
N ASP A 394 -9.90 -10.70 -26.22
CA ASP A 394 -9.66 -12.01 -26.83
C ASP A 394 -10.07 -13.15 -25.87
N MET A 395 -9.75 -13.02 -24.58
CA MET A 395 -10.16 -13.99 -23.55
C MET A 395 -11.68 -14.03 -23.36
N ILE A 396 -12.35 -12.88 -23.42
CA ILE A 396 -13.82 -12.80 -23.36
C ILE A 396 -14.44 -13.49 -24.58
N ASN A 397 -13.92 -13.23 -25.78
CA ASN A 397 -14.36 -13.90 -27.00
C ASN A 397 -14.17 -15.43 -26.93
N LEU A 398 -13.01 -15.87 -26.44
CA LEU A 398 -12.73 -17.29 -26.21
C LEU A 398 -13.70 -17.90 -25.19
N ALA A 399 -14.04 -17.17 -24.13
CA ALA A 399 -15.01 -17.62 -23.13
C ALA A 399 -16.42 -17.78 -23.72
N PHE A 400 -16.85 -16.88 -24.62
CA PHE A 400 -18.10 -17.04 -25.39
C PHE A 400 -18.05 -18.28 -26.28
N THR A 401 -16.96 -18.46 -27.03
CA THR A 401 -16.76 -19.58 -27.95
C THR A 401 -16.81 -20.93 -27.22
N ASN A 402 -16.25 -20.99 -26.01
CA ASN A 402 -16.20 -22.19 -25.18
C ASN A 402 -17.42 -22.38 -24.27
N GLY A 403 -18.40 -21.46 -24.30
CA GLY A 403 -19.59 -21.52 -23.45
C GLY A 403 -19.33 -21.28 -21.96
N ALA A 404 -18.23 -20.60 -21.60
CA ALA A 404 -17.81 -20.30 -20.22
C ALA A 404 -18.53 -19.07 -19.63
N TYR A 405 -19.86 -18.99 -19.79
CA TYR A 405 -20.67 -17.80 -19.47
C TYR A 405 -20.54 -17.30 -18.02
N GLY A 406 -20.28 -18.21 -17.07
CA GLY A 406 -20.10 -17.85 -15.66
C GLY A 406 -18.89 -16.94 -15.41
N GLN A 407 -17.81 -17.09 -16.20
CA GLN A 407 -16.57 -16.33 -16.05
C GLN A 407 -16.60 -14.99 -16.79
N ILE A 408 -17.46 -14.84 -17.80
CA ILE A 408 -17.52 -13.64 -18.66
C ILE A 408 -17.81 -12.39 -17.83
N LYS A 409 -18.73 -12.48 -16.86
CA LYS A 409 -19.05 -11.38 -15.94
C LYS A 409 -17.79 -10.91 -15.20
N ASP A 410 -17.02 -11.83 -14.66
CA ASP A 410 -15.82 -11.52 -13.88
C ASP A 410 -14.70 -10.95 -14.76
N MET A 411 -14.56 -11.44 -16.00
CA MET A 411 -13.62 -10.89 -16.99
C MET A 411 -13.95 -9.44 -17.35
N VAL A 412 -15.24 -9.12 -17.57
CA VAL A 412 -15.69 -7.74 -17.85
C VAL A 412 -15.48 -6.82 -16.65
N LEU A 413 -15.79 -7.30 -15.43
CA LEU A 413 -15.55 -6.55 -14.19
C LEU A 413 -14.05 -6.30 -13.98
N PHE A 414 -13.21 -7.30 -14.25
CA PHE A 414 -11.76 -7.19 -14.19
C PHE A 414 -11.24 -6.15 -15.19
N GLU A 415 -11.67 -6.21 -16.46
CA GLU A 415 -11.29 -5.22 -17.47
C GLU A 415 -11.68 -3.80 -17.05
N LYS A 416 -12.89 -3.63 -16.52
CA LYS A 416 -13.34 -2.34 -15.99
C LYS A 416 -12.42 -1.86 -14.86
N ARG A 417 -12.11 -2.71 -13.88
CA ARG A 417 -11.24 -2.35 -12.74
C ARG A 417 -9.81 -2.04 -13.13
N VAL A 418 -9.25 -2.69 -14.14
CA VAL A 418 -7.87 -2.45 -14.59
C VAL A 418 -7.79 -1.21 -15.48
N SER A 419 -8.77 -1.01 -16.37
CA SER A 419 -8.81 0.11 -17.32
C SER A 419 -9.07 1.49 -16.69
N SER A 420 -9.56 1.53 -15.45
CA SER A 420 -9.78 2.73 -14.64
C SER A 420 -8.90 2.80 -13.39
N SER A 421 -7.83 1.99 -13.32
CA SER A 421 -6.98 1.94 -12.13
C SER A 421 -6.30 3.29 -11.85
N ILE A 422 -6.36 3.72 -10.59
CA ILE A 422 -5.61 4.86 -10.08
C ILE A 422 -4.10 4.67 -10.22
N SER A 423 -3.60 3.46 -9.98
CA SER A 423 -2.17 3.12 -10.08
C SER A 423 -1.66 3.37 -11.50
N ALA A 424 -2.44 3.00 -12.52
CA ALA A 424 -2.10 3.27 -13.91
C ALA A 424 -1.92 4.77 -14.19
N CYS A 425 -2.85 5.59 -13.70
CA CYS A 425 -2.81 7.04 -13.87
C CYS A 425 -1.63 7.66 -13.14
N GLN A 426 -1.43 7.29 -11.87
CA GLN A 426 -0.32 7.73 -11.05
C GLN A 426 1.03 7.41 -11.72
N PHE A 427 1.25 6.17 -12.15
CA PHE A 427 2.50 5.74 -12.76
C PHE A 427 2.79 6.49 -14.07
N GLU A 428 1.75 6.78 -14.85
CA GLU A 428 1.88 7.48 -16.13
C GLU A 428 2.18 8.99 -15.94
N ILE A 429 1.69 9.62 -14.88
CA ILE A 429 2.08 10.99 -14.47
C ILE A 429 3.54 11.01 -14.01
N GLU A 430 3.90 10.15 -13.06
CA GLU A 430 5.24 10.08 -12.48
C GLU A 430 6.29 9.72 -13.55
N ARG A 431 5.95 8.83 -14.50
CA ARG A 431 6.77 8.48 -15.64
C ARG A 431 7.11 9.70 -16.51
N ARG A 432 6.12 10.54 -16.84
CA ARG A 432 6.34 11.80 -17.58
C ARG A 432 7.25 12.74 -16.81
N ARG A 433 7.06 12.84 -15.49
CA ARG A 433 7.95 13.64 -14.62
C ARG A 433 9.40 13.18 -14.74
N VAL A 434 9.66 11.86 -14.70
CA VAL A 434 11.02 11.31 -14.92
C VAL A 434 11.57 11.69 -16.28
N GLN A 435 10.79 11.53 -17.36
CA GLN A 435 11.20 11.92 -18.72
C GLN A 435 11.57 13.40 -18.81
N ARG A 436 10.77 14.27 -18.18
CA ARG A 436 11.00 15.71 -18.10
C ARG A 436 12.29 16.03 -17.36
N PHE A 437 12.60 15.35 -16.26
CA PHE A 437 13.89 15.52 -15.56
C PHE A 437 15.08 15.09 -16.41
N ARG A 438 14.95 13.99 -17.15
CA ARG A 438 15.99 13.46 -18.05
C ARG A 438 16.16 14.25 -19.35
N GLY A 439 15.32 15.26 -19.61
CA GLY A 439 15.38 16.07 -20.82
C GLY A 439 14.90 15.32 -22.07
N ALA A 440 14.20 14.20 -21.92
CA ALA A 440 13.54 13.54 -23.03
C ALA A 440 12.34 14.37 -23.47
N ALA A 441 12.08 14.42 -24.77
CA ALA A 441 10.85 15.02 -25.29
C ALA A 441 9.65 14.20 -24.75
N VAL A 442 8.90 14.79 -23.82
CA VAL A 442 7.60 14.28 -23.46
C VAL A 442 6.70 14.62 -24.65
N THR A 443 6.12 13.61 -25.30
CA THR A 443 5.07 13.84 -26.31
C THR A 443 3.84 14.37 -25.58
N GLU A 444 3.87 15.66 -25.25
CA GLU A 444 2.75 16.40 -24.68
C GLU A 444 1.64 16.38 -25.73
N GLY A 445 0.67 15.49 -25.56
CA GLY A 445 -0.53 15.42 -26.40
C GLY A 445 -0.60 14.35 -27.51
N SER A 446 0.28 13.34 -27.59
CA SER A 446 0.07 12.26 -28.57
C SER A 446 0.51 10.89 -28.10
N THR A 447 -0.46 10.09 -27.63
CA THR A 447 -0.71 8.71 -28.06
C THR A 447 -2.14 8.36 -27.64
N THR A 448 -2.93 7.84 -28.56
CA THR A 448 -4.36 7.50 -28.42
C THR A 448 -4.71 6.65 -27.19
N SER A 449 -3.74 5.94 -26.59
CA SER A 449 -3.93 5.14 -25.38
C SER A 449 -3.83 5.94 -24.07
N ALA A 450 -2.95 6.95 -23.99
CA ALA A 450 -2.82 7.80 -22.81
C ALA A 450 -3.98 8.80 -22.70
N GLY A 451 -4.42 9.38 -23.83
CA GLY A 451 -5.58 10.27 -23.88
C GLY A 451 -6.86 9.56 -23.38
N ALA A 452 -7.10 8.33 -23.82
CA ALA A 452 -8.24 7.55 -23.34
C ALA A 452 -8.17 7.24 -21.83
N LEU A 453 -6.97 7.03 -21.27
CA LEU A 453 -6.78 6.82 -19.83
C LEU A 453 -7.05 8.11 -19.03
N TRP A 454 -6.61 9.26 -19.55
CA TRP A 454 -6.83 10.58 -18.95
C TRP A 454 -8.28 11.01 -18.99
N ASP A 455 -8.95 10.84 -20.12
CA ASP A 455 -10.37 11.13 -20.27
C ASP A 455 -11.20 10.30 -19.30
N ARG A 456 -10.81 9.05 -19.05
CA ARG A 456 -11.46 8.22 -18.03
C ARG A 456 -11.16 8.72 -16.62
N ALA A 457 -9.92 9.02 -16.27
CA ALA A 457 -9.56 9.48 -14.93
C ALA A 457 -10.21 10.84 -14.56
N LEU A 458 -10.41 11.71 -15.54
CA LEU A 458 -11.04 13.01 -15.37
C LEU A 458 -12.58 12.97 -15.35
N ASN A 459 -13.21 11.90 -15.85
CA ASN A 459 -14.67 11.83 -16.06
C ASN A 459 -15.37 10.58 -15.48
N ILE A 460 -14.63 9.55 -15.05
CA ILE A 460 -15.14 8.26 -14.55
C ILE A 460 -14.66 8.03 -13.11
N ARG A 461 -15.42 7.26 -12.32
CA ARG A 461 -14.94 6.70 -11.04
C ARG A 461 -13.72 5.80 -11.31
N THR A 462 -12.55 6.25 -10.89
CA THR A 462 -11.33 5.43 -10.86
C THR A 462 -11.45 4.32 -9.81
N SER A 463 -10.85 3.17 -10.10
CA SER A 463 -10.72 2.05 -9.17
C SER A 463 -9.41 2.16 -8.39
N ASP A 464 -9.45 1.88 -7.09
CA ASP A 464 -8.25 1.68 -6.27
C ASP A 464 -8.13 0.19 -5.97
N ASN A 465 -7.09 -0.44 -6.54
CA ASN A 465 -6.82 -1.88 -6.41
C ASN A 465 -5.56 -2.15 -5.58
N ARG A 466 -5.02 -1.12 -4.92
CA ARG A 466 -3.80 -1.20 -4.10
C ARG A 466 -4.09 -1.93 -2.78
N THR A 467 -3.12 -2.72 -2.34
CA THR A 467 -3.18 -3.53 -1.11
C THR A 467 -2.42 -2.82 -0.01
N PHE A 468 -3.07 -2.54 1.11
CA PHE A 468 -2.54 -1.66 2.16
C PHE A 468 -2.30 -2.37 3.49
N ASP A 469 -2.84 -3.57 3.61
CA ASP A 469 -2.93 -4.47 4.76
C ASP A 469 -1.71 -5.39 4.94
N LEU A 470 -0.69 -5.29 4.08
CA LEU A 470 0.48 -6.19 4.09
C LEU A 470 1.39 -6.05 5.31
N PHE A 471 1.30 -4.95 6.04
CA PHE A 471 2.01 -4.79 7.32
C PHE A 471 1.08 -5.01 8.53
N GLY A 472 -0.13 -5.53 8.31
CA GLY A 472 -1.27 -5.54 9.23
C GLY A 472 -2.41 -4.68 8.69
N GLU A 473 -3.67 -4.98 9.03
CA GLU A 473 -4.77 -4.02 8.89
C GLU A 473 -4.58 -2.98 10.03
N ASP A 474 -4.12 -1.75 9.85
CA ASP A 474 -3.79 -0.98 8.65
C ASP A 474 -2.32 -0.52 8.67
N GLY A 475 -1.48 -1.09 7.79
CA GLY A 475 -0.02 -0.91 7.75
C GLY A 475 0.54 0.52 7.61
N TRP A 476 -0.33 1.52 7.73
CA TRP A 476 -0.15 2.96 7.58
C TRP A 476 -0.04 3.66 8.96
N HIS A 477 -0.57 3.07 10.04
CA HIS A 477 -0.54 3.67 11.38
C HIS A 477 0.85 3.65 12.03
N THR A 478 1.75 2.77 11.60
CA THR A 478 3.09 2.64 12.20
C THR A 478 4.12 3.63 11.63
N GLY A 479 3.72 4.73 10.99
CA GLY A 479 4.68 5.73 10.47
C GLY A 479 5.54 5.24 9.30
N CYS A 480 5.05 4.24 8.55
CA CYS A 480 5.69 3.70 7.34
C CYS A 480 5.37 4.54 6.08
N ASP A 481 4.68 5.67 6.25
CA ASP A 481 4.09 6.44 5.16
C ASP A 481 5.01 7.53 4.63
N MET A 482 4.98 7.68 3.30
CA MET A 482 5.68 8.74 2.58
C MET A 482 4.75 9.95 2.39
N GLY A 483 4.18 10.40 3.51
CA GLY A 483 3.21 11.49 3.57
C GLY A 483 1.80 11.09 3.10
N PRO A 484 0.94 12.09 2.82
CA PRO A 484 -0.44 11.90 2.40
C PRO A 484 -0.61 10.86 1.29
N ARG A 485 -1.61 9.98 1.44
CA ARG A 485 -1.90 8.91 0.48
C ARG A 485 -2.34 9.52 -0.84
N VAL A 486 -1.64 9.14 -1.91
CA VAL A 486 -2.02 9.51 -3.28
C VAL A 486 -3.36 8.87 -3.62
N GLY A 487 -4.36 9.68 -3.92
CA GLY A 487 -5.70 9.24 -4.26
C GLY A 487 -6.23 9.87 -5.55
N VAL A 488 -7.56 9.88 -5.68
CA VAL A 488 -8.23 10.26 -6.93
C VAL A 488 -8.04 11.74 -7.20
N GLN A 489 -8.09 12.57 -6.16
CA GLN A 489 -7.93 14.02 -6.28
C GLN A 489 -6.49 14.36 -6.71
N TRP A 490 -5.50 13.66 -6.15
CA TRP A 490 -4.10 13.80 -6.56
C TRP A 490 -3.93 13.52 -8.05
N VAL A 491 -4.46 12.38 -8.53
CA VAL A 491 -4.39 12.02 -9.96
C VAL A 491 -5.08 13.07 -10.82
N GLN A 492 -6.29 13.49 -10.47
CA GLN A 492 -7.04 14.48 -11.25
C GLN A 492 -6.31 15.83 -11.30
N ALA A 493 -5.77 16.31 -10.18
CA ALA A 493 -5.06 17.58 -10.11
C ALA A 493 -3.79 17.57 -10.97
N PHE A 494 -2.95 16.55 -10.86
CA PHE A 494 -1.74 16.46 -11.68
C PHE A 494 -2.03 16.20 -13.16
N LEU A 495 -3.10 15.48 -13.51
CA LEU A 495 -3.54 15.35 -14.91
C LEU A 495 -4.02 16.68 -15.49
N LEU A 496 -4.79 17.47 -14.72
CA LEU A 496 -5.17 18.82 -15.14
C LEU A 496 -3.94 19.71 -15.30
N GLY A 497 -2.97 19.60 -14.39
CA GLY A 497 -1.71 20.31 -14.50
C GLY A 497 -0.92 19.96 -15.77
N GLU A 498 -0.77 18.67 -16.08
CA GLU A 498 -0.15 18.19 -17.33
C GLU A 498 -0.91 18.70 -18.57
N THR A 499 -2.24 18.77 -18.51
CA THR A 499 -3.08 19.29 -19.61
C THR A 499 -2.86 20.78 -19.84
N ILE A 500 -2.78 21.58 -18.76
CA ILE A 500 -2.48 23.01 -18.82
C ILE A 500 -1.11 23.23 -19.46
N VAL A 501 -0.08 22.51 -18.99
CA VAL A 501 1.29 22.64 -19.52
C VAL A 501 1.36 22.26 -20.99
N ALA A 502 0.74 21.14 -21.38
CA ALA A 502 0.68 20.71 -22.78
C ALA A 502 -0.02 21.73 -23.69
N THR A 503 -1.08 22.39 -23.18
CA THR A 503 -1.80 23.44 -23.91
C THR A 503 -0.91 24.67 -24.15
N LEU A 504 -0.15 25.09 -23.14
CA LEU A 504 0.81 26.20 -23.27
C LEU A 504 1.88 25.89 -24.32
N VAL A 505 2.44 24.67 -24.32
CA VAL A 505 3.43 24.24 -25.32
C VAL A 505 2.83 24.23 -26.72
N ALA A 506 1.66 23.64 -26.90
CA ALA A 506 0.98 23.59 -28.19
C ALA A 506 0.75 24.99 -28.76
N GLN A 507 0.22 25.92 -27.94
CA GLN A 507 -0.03 27.31 -28.36
C GLN A 507 1.24 28.12 -28.63
N SER A 508 2.37 27.73 -28.04
CA SER A 508 3.68 28.32 -28.31
C SER A 508 4.26 27.94 -29.68
N GLN A 509 3.83 26.79 -30.23
CA GLN A 509 4.36 26.23 -31.48
C GLN A 509 3.57 26.60 -32.74
N VAL A 510 2.39 27.22 -32.62
CA VAL A 510 1.48 27.53 -33.75
C VAL A 510 2.05 28.55 -34.76
N SER A 511 3.25 29.11 -34.55
CA SER A 511 3.80 30.22 -35.34
C SER A 511 4.95 29.88 -36.32
N SER A 512 5.02 28.69 -36.92
CA SER A 512 6.11 28.34 -37.87
C SER A 512 5.71 27.69 -39.21
N SER A 513 4.42 27.61 -39.55
CA SER A 513 3.97 27.01 -40.83
C SER A 513 3.03 27.90 -41.65
N ALA A 514 3.31 29.21 -41.70
CA ALA A 514 2.64 30.13 -42.62
C ALA A 514 3.53 30.40 -43.86
N ASP A 515 3.76 29.37 -44.66
CA ASP A 515 4.09 29.52 -46.09
C ASP A 515 3.65 28.27 -46.87
N ALA A 516 2.37 28.25 -47.26
CA ALA A 516 1.83 27.48 -48.39
C ALA A 516 0.47 28.09 -48.80
N PRO A 517 0.08 28.01 -50.09
CA PRO A 517 -0.72 29.04 -50.74
C PRO A 517 -2.22 28.94 -50.43
N LYS A 518 -2.87 30.11 -50.51
CA LYS A 518 -4.33 30.30 -50.46
C LYS A 518 -5.06 29.27 -51.33
N GLY A 519 -5.88 28.44 -50.69
CA GLY A 519 -6.82 27.56 -51.37
C GLY A 519 -7.59 26.64 -50.42
N SER A 520 -8.91 26.81 -50.39
CA SER A 520 -9.93 26.00 -49.70
C SER A 520 -10.08 26.18 -48.18
N SER A 521 -11.23 26.79 -47.85
CA SER A 521 -11.89 26.79 -46.56
C SER A 521 -12.35 25.38 -46.17
N SER A 522 -11.92 24.88 -45.01
CA SER A 522 -12.66 23.84 -44.30
C SER A 522 -12.43 23.96 -42.79
N SER A 523 -13.48 24.39 -42.09
CA SER A 523 -13.66 24.28 -40.66
C SER A 523 -13.65 22.81 -40.24
N SER A 524 -12.65 22.37 -39.49
CA SER A 524 -12.60 21.03 -38.89
C SER A 524 -12.91 21.10 -37.41
N SER A 525 -14.20 21.11 -37.09
CA SER A 525 -14.75 20.61 -35.84
C SER A 525 -14.56 19.09 -35.81
N SER A 526 -13.80 18.58 -34.84
CA SER A 526 -13.62 17.14 -34.64
C SER A 526 -14.88 16.54 -34.00
N SER A 527 -15.84 16.14 -34.84
CA SER A 527 -16.91 15.22 -34.49
C SER A 527 -16.43 13.78 -34.70
N SER A 528 -16.32 13.00 -33.62
CA SER A 528 -16.18 11.56 -33.66
C SER A 528 -17.46 10.93 -34.22
N SER A 529 -17.36 10.27 -35.37
CA SER A 529 -18.44 9.49 -35.97
C SER A 529 -18.40 8.06 -35.41
N SER A 530 -19.45 7.68 -34.69
CA SER A 530 -19.80 6.29 -34.43
C SER A 530 -20.77 5.79 -35.50
N SER A 531 -20.55 4.56 -35.95
CA SER A 531 -21.30 3.85 -36.97
C SER A 531 -22.74 3.56 -36.54
N ALA A 532 -23.62 3.59 -37.55
CA ALA A 532 -25.06 3.50 -37.44
C ALA A 532 -25.58 2.15 -36.95
N ALA A 533 -26.56 2.21 -36.03
CA ALA A 533 -27.63 1.22 -35.89
C ALA A 533 -28.95 1.98 -35.68
N SER A 534 -30.00 1.43 -36.27
CA SER A 534 -31.29 2.01 -36.61
C SER A 534 -32.14 2.53 -35.44
N GLY A 535 -32.70 3.73 -35.62
CA GLY A 535 -34.13 3.99 -35.46
C GLY A 535 -34.73 4.01 -34.05
N ALA A 536 -34.56 5.13 -33.33
CA ALA A 536 -35.58 5.66 -32.41
C ALA A 536 -35.25 7.13 -32.07
N LYS A 537 -36.16 8.05 -32.34
CA LYS A 537 -36.12 9.42 -31.78
C LYS A 537 -36.39 9.34 -30.27
N PRO A 538 -35.68 10.12 -29.45
CA PRO A 538 -36.37 10.83 -28.39
C PRO A 538 -36.05 12.32 -28.39
N ASN A 539 -37.12 13.11 -28.30
CA ASN A 539 -37.10 14.51 -27.89
C ASN A 539 -36.40 14.63 -26.53
N GLY A 540 -35.54 15.63 -26.39
CA GLY A 540 -34.95 16.04 -25.12
C GLY A 540 -33.80 17.00 -25.36
N ASP A 541 -34.06 18.30 -25.22
CA ASP A 541 -33.02 19.33 -25.12
C ASP A 541 -32.10 18.99 -23.94
N ILE A 542 -30.93 18.43 -24.22
CA ILE A 542 -29.85 18.34 -23.24
C ILE A 542 -29.16 19.71 -23.25
N PRO A 543 -29.13 20.46 -22.14
CA PRO A 543 -28.41 21.73 -22.11
C PRO A 543 -26.93 21.46 -22.39
N ALA A 544 -26.34 22.20 -23.33
CA ALA A 544 -24.92 22.15 -23.60
C ALA A 544 -24.18 22.45 -22.28
N LYS A 545 -23.50 21.44 -21.71
CA LYS A 545 -22.67 21.64 -20.51
C LYS A 545 -21.64 22.73 -20.84
N GLU A 546 -21.70 23.86 -20.14
CA GLU A 546 -20.66 24.88 -20.21
C GLU A 546 -19.29 24.23 -19.96
N HIS A 547 -18.35 24.45 -20.88
CA HIS A 547 -17.00 23.91 -20.76
C HIS A 547 -16.25 24.68 -19.67
N VAL A 548 -16.19 24.12 -18.46
CA VAL A 548 -15.44 24.68 -17.33
C VAL A 548 -13.94 24.62 -17.62
N PRO A 549 -13.20 25.74 -17.58
CA PRO A 549 -11.75 25.75 -17.79
C PRO A 549 -10.98 24.81 -16.87
N HIS A 550 -9.87 24.24 -17.35
CA HIS A 550 -9.04 23.32 -16.58
C HIS A 550 -8.49 23.93 -15.29
N SER A 551 -8.13 25.23 -15.30
CA SER A 551 -7.66 25.94 -14.11
C SER A 551 -8.75 26.06 -13.04
N GLN A 552 -10.00 26.35 -13.43
CA GLN A 552 -11.13 26.41 -12.50
C GLN A 552 -11.45 25.04 -11.89
N ARG A 553 -11.37 23.96 -12.68
CA ARG A 553 -11.51 22.59 -12.16
C ARG A 553 -10.40 22.24 -11.18
N LEU A 554 -9.15 22.59 -11.50
CA LEU A 554 -7.99 22.35 -10.64
C LEU A 554 -8.13 23.09 -9.31
N ARG A 555 -8.51 24.37 -9.36
CA ARG A 555 -8.79 25.20 -8.18
C ARG A 555 -9.84 24.56 -7.27
N GLY A 556 -10.95 24.09 -7.83
CA GLY A 556 -11.99 23.40 -7.06
C GLY A 556 -11.49 22.13 -6.35
N ILE A 557 -10.57 21.38 -6.96
CA ILE A 557 -9.95 20.21 -6.30
C ILE A 557 -9.06 20.66 -5.15
N ILE A 558 -8.23 21.68 -5.35
CA ILE A 558 -7.32 22.21 -4.33
C ILE A 558 -8.11 22.78 -3.14
N GLU A 559 -9.19 23.52 -3.39
CA GLU A 559 -9.99 24.23 -2.37
C GLU A 559 -11.00 23.35 -1.62
N SER A 560 -11.52 22.28 -2.24
CA SER A 560 -12.29 21.28 -1.48
C SER A 560 -11.42 20.74 -0.33
N GLU A 561 -12.01 20.27 0.79
CA GLU A 561 -11.28 19.72 1.97
C GLU A 561 -10.39 18.48 1.68
N ALA A 562 -9.96 18.31 0.44
CA ALA A 562 -8.81 17.62 -0.15
C ALA A 562 -7.43 17.96 0.46
N GLY A 563 -7.34 18.48 1.69
CA GLY A 563 -6.09 18.62 2.44
C GLY A 563 -5.38 17.30 2.74
N LYS A 564 -5.93 16.16 2.28
CA LYS A 564 -5.60 14.80 2.71
C LYS A 564 -4.80 13.96 1.72
N GLU A 565 -4.70 14.36 0.45
CA GLU A 565 -3.97 13.57 -0.58
C GLU A 565 -2.66 14.22 -1.07
N PHE A 566 -2.44 15.49 -0.74
CA PHE A 566 -1.31 16.29 -1.24
C PHE A 566 -0.34 16.63 -0.12
N THR A 567 0.95 16.55 -0.40
CA THR A 567 1.95 17.22 0.44
C THR A 567 1.82 18.74 0.31
N LYS A 568 2.34 19.50 1.28
CA LYS A 568 2.37 20.97 1.22
C LYS A 568 3.06 21.48 -0.05
N VAL A 569 4.19 20.89 -0.43
CA VAL A 569 4.90 21.26 -1.65
C VAL A 569 4.12 20.91 -2.93
N GLU A 570 3.44 19.76 -2.97
CA GLU A 570 2.57 19.38 -4.10
C GLU A 570 1.46 20.41 -4.30
N ARG A 571 0.80 20.84 -3.21
CA ARG A 571 -0.24 21.88 -3.24
C ARG A 571 0.30 23.21 -3.77
N GLN A 572 1.43 23.68 -3.24
CA GLN A 572 2.05 24.94 -3.69
C GLN A 572 2.44 24.90 -5.17
N VAL A 573 2.94 23.77 -5.67
CA VAL A 573 3.25 23.60 -7.10
C VAL A 573 1.98 23.61 -7.94
N LEU A 574 0.93 22.91 -7.51
CA LEU A 574 -0.37 22.89 -8.21
C LEU A 574 -1.05 24.27 -8.23
N ASP A 575 -0.91 25.08 -7.16
CA ASP A 575 -1.38 26.46 -7.13
C ASP A 575 -0.68 27.32 -8.20
N ILE A 576 0.64 27.18 -8.34
CA ILE A 576 1.40 27.86 -9.41
C ILE A 576 0.92 27.41 -10.80
N ILE A 577 0.70 26.10 -11.01
CA ILE A 577 0.18 25.58 -12.28
C ILE A 577 -1.25 26.08 -12.55
N CYS A 578 -2.07 26.22 -11.52
CA CYS A 578 -3.40 26.81 -11.64
C CYS A 578 -3.34 28.25 -12.15
N LEU A 579 -2.45 29.07 -11.58
CA LEU A 579 -2.22 30.45 -12.05
C LEU A 579 -1.70 30.50 -13.49
N MET A 580 -0.86 29.54 -13.90
CA MET A 580 -0.45 29.39 -15.31
C MET A 580 -1.64 29.13 -16.23
N GLY A 581 -2.58 28.28 -15.80
CA GLY A 581 -3.83 28.03 -16.54
C GLY A 581 -4.74 29.26 -16.59
N ASP A 582 -4.83 30.04 -15.51
CA ASP A 582 -5.60 31.29 -15.51
C ASP A 582 -5.01 32.33 -16.48
N ILE A 583 -3.68 32.38 -16.61
CA ILE A 583 -3.01 33.20 -17.65
C ILE A 583 -3.41 32.74 -19.05
N GLN A 584 -3.46 31.42 -19.31
CA GLN A 584 -3.89 30.87 -20.60
C GLN A 584 -5.34 31.28 -20.93
N VAL A 585 -6.27 31.10 -19.98
CA VAL A 585 -7.69 31.47 -20.16
C VAL A 585 -7.86 32.97 -20.38
N GLU A 586 -7.18 33.82 -19.61
CA GLU A 586 -7.26 35.28 -19.80
C GLU A 586 -6.60 35.73 -21.11
N SER A 587 -5.61 34.99 -21.62
CA SER A 587 -4.98 35.27 -22.93
C SER A 587 -5.88 34.88 -24.11
N GLU A 588 -6.81 33.93 -23.92
CA GLU A 588 -7.83 33.54 -24.90
C GLU A 588 -9.09 34.41 -24.82
N GLY A 589 -9.35 35.03 -23.66
CA GLY A 589 -10.53 35.85 -23.41
C GLY A 589 -10.63 37.07 -24.34
N GLY A 590 -11.88 37.52 -24.60
CA GLY A 590 -12.14 38.67 -25.48
C GLY A 590 -11.60 40.01 -24.97
N SER A 591 -11.19 40.08 -23.69
CA SER A 591 -10.58 41.26 -23.07
C SER A 591 -9.12 41.41 -23.50
N LYS A 592 -8.83 42.34 -24.41
CA LYS A 592 -7.46 42.61 -24.90
C LYS A 592 -6.55 43.33 -23.89
N SER A 593 -6.87 43.32 -22.59
CA SER A 593 -6.10 44.00 -21.55
C SER A 593 -5.09 43.05 -20.89
N SER A 594 -3.82 43.44 -20.82
CA SER A 594 -2.80 42.64 -20.12
C SER A 594 -2.78 42.82 -18.61
N GLY A 595 -3.63 43.68 -18.04
CA GLY A 595 -3.61 44.02 -16.62
C GLY A 595 -3.73 42.80 -15.70
N LYS A 596 -4.69 41.91 -15.98
CA LYS A 596 -4.89 40.68 -15.21
C LYS A 596 -3.73 39.69 -15.36
N VAL A 597 -3.23 39.48 -16.59
CA VAL A 597 -2.07 38.61 -16.84
C VAL A 597 -0.84 39.09 -16.07
N LYS A 598 -0.62 40.41 -15.96
CA LYS A 598 0.46 40.97 -15.15
C LYS A 598 0.30 40.70 -13.65
N LEU A 599 -0.92 40.82 -13.11
CA LEU A 599 -1.20 40.50 -11.72
C LEU A 599 -0.93 39.02 -11.41
N LEU A 600 -1.41 38.12 -12.27
CA LEU A 600 -1.16 36.68 -12.15
C LEU A 600 0.33 36.35 -12.21
N LEU A 601 1.12 37.03 -13.06
CA LEU A 601 2.58 36.85 -13.11
C LEU A 601 3.28 37.29 -11.82
N THR A 602 2.84 38.40 -11.22
CA THR A 602 3.34 38.83 -9.91
C THR A 602 2.99 37.82 -8.82
N GLU A 603 1.80 37.24 -8.86
CA GLU A 603 1.37 36.20 -7.92
C GLU A 603 2.19 34.91 -8.08
N ILE A 604 2.45 34.47 -9.32
CA ILE A 604 3.34 33.32 -9.59
C ILE A 604 4.73 33.56 -9.01
N SER A 605 5.29 34.75 -9.19
CA SER A 605 6.62 35.09 -8.67
C SER A 605 6.64 35.09 -7.14
N LYS A 606 5.60 35.63 -6.49
CA LYS A 606 5.44 35.61 -5.04
C LYS A 606 5.31 34.18 -4.50
N ASN A 607 4.46 33.36 -5.10
CA ASN A 607 4.21 31.98 -4.68
C ASN A 607 5.46 31.11 -4.90
N PHE A 608 6.16 31.30 -6.02
CA PHE A 608 7.41 30.61 -6.30
C PHE A 608 8.53 31.01 -5.32
N GLN A 609 8.63 32.29 -4.96
CA GLN A 609 9.59 32.76 -3.95
C GLN A 609 9.26 32.17 -2.57
N SER A 610 7.99 32.19 -2.15
CA SER A 610 7.56 31.56 -0.89
C SER A 610 7.85 30.06 -0.85
N LEU A 611 7.59 29.36 -1.96
CA LEU A 611 7.92 27.94 -2.11
C LEU A 611 9.44 27.71 -1.97
N ARG A 612 10.26 28.54 -2.61
CA ARG A 612 11.73 28.48 -2.48
C ARG A 612 12.18 28.70 -1.05
N ASP A 613 11.66 29.71 -0.37
CA ASP A 613 12.06 30.09 1.00
C ASP A 613 11.67 29.02 2.03
N SER A 614 10.68 28.19 1.72
CA SER A 614 10.29 27.04 2.56
C SER A 614 11.30 25.88 2.54
N LEU A 615 12.18 25.82 1.52
CA LEU A 615 13.21 24.79 1.41
C LEU A 615 14.35 25.11 2.39
N GLN A 616 14.47 24.29 3.43
CA GLN A 616 15.59 24.33 4.36
C GLN A 616 16.37 23.02 4.25
N PRO A 617 17.69 23.04 4.55
CA PRO A 617 18.45 21.80 4.63
C PRO A 617 17.81 20.86 5.68
N PRO A 618 17.76 19.54 5.41
CA PRO A 618 17.35 18.57 6.42
C PRO A 618 18.22 18.75 7.68
N SER A 619 17.59 19.01 8.83
CA SER A 619 18.30 19.16 10.09
C SER A 619 18.86 17.82 10.55
N THR A 620 20.15 17.76 10.89
CA THR A 620 20.82 16.61 11.50
C THR A 620 20.75 16.60 13.03
N GLY A 621 19.92 17.43 13.68
CA GLY A 621 19.94 17.60 15.14
C GLY A 621 18.58 17.88 15.78
N ARG A 622 18.41 17.29 16.98
CA ARG A 622 17.27 17.46 17.91
C ARG A 622 17.03 18.94 18.22
N GLN A 623 15.85 19.45 17.88
CA GLN A 623 15.19 20.52 18.62
C GLN A 623 13.78 20.03 18.96
N MET A 624 13.61 19.55 20.19
CA MET A 624 12.28 19.30 20.75
C MET A 624 11.68 20.65 21.15
N ALA A 625 10.61 21.05 20.49
CA ALA A 625 9.65 21.98 21.06
C ALA A 625 8.40 21.17 21.41
N GLU A 626 8.09 21.06 22.70
CA GLU A 626 6.84 20.46 23.17
C GLU A 626 5.67 21.33 22.69
N SER A 627 4.81 20.79 21.84
CA SER A 627 3.47 21.33 21.64
C SER A 627 2.45 20.20 21.75
N SER A 628 1.51 20.38 22.65
CA SER A 628 0.43 19.44 22.94
C SER A 628 -0.68 19.60 21.91
N ILE A 629 -0.76 18.70 20.94
CA ILE A 629 -1.93 18.57 20.07
C ILE A 629 -2.32 17.09 20.04
N VAL A 630 -3.41 16.77 20.72
CA VAL A 630 -4.08 15.46 20.64
C VAL A 630 -4.95 15.49 19.39
N GLY A 631 -4.54 14.79 18.33
CA GLY A 631 -5.25 14.72 17.05
C GLY A 631 -5.51 13.27 16.63
N ASP A 632 -6.63 13.07 15.93
CA ASP A 632 -7.12 11.82 15.35
C ASP A 632 -6.12 11.18 14.35
N MET A 633 -5.81 9.90 14.57
CA MET A 633 -4.79 9.09 13.87
C MET A 633 -5.11 8.79 12.40
N SER A 634 -6.35 8.98 11.96
CA SER A 634 -6.68 8.90 10.53
C SER A 634 -5.98 9.99 9.69
N GLN A 635 -5.28 10.92 10.36
CA GLN A 635 -4.69 12.12 9.79
C GLN A 635 -3.29 12.41 10.34
N LEU A 636 -2.32 11.53 10.05
CA LEU A 636 -0.94 11.98 9.80
C LEU A 636 -0.88 12.80 8.48
N SER A 637 -1.74 13.81 8.37
CA SER A 637 -1.56 14.87 7.41
C SER A 637 -0.28 15.58 7.82
N LEU A 638 0.67 15.72 6.88
CA LEU A 638 1.81 16.63 7.02
C LEU A 638 1.37 18.12 7.02
N ASN A 639 0.19 18.41 7.58
CA ASN A 639 -0.26 19.74 7.93
C ASN A 639 0.26 20.03 9.34
N ASP A 640 1.55 20.37 9.43
CA ASP A 640 1.97 21.49 10.27
C ASP A 640 3.45 21.80 10.01
N ASP A 641 3.81 23.06 10.19
CA ASP A 641 5.09 23.71 9.87
C ASP A 641 6.36 23.11 10.54
N GLN A 642 6.31 21.89 11.08
CA GLN A 642 7.33 21.32 11.97
C GLN A 642 7.94 19.96 11.54
N VAL A 643 7.39 19.25 10.54
CA VAL A 643 7.85 17.90 10.18
C VAL A 643 8.66 17.90 8.87
N LYS A 644 9.99 17.75 8.96
CA LYS A 644 10.86 17.59 7.77
C LYS A 644 11.66 16.28 7.83
N THR A 645 11.02 15.20 7.38
CA THR A 645 11.70 13.90 7.19
C THR A 645 12.73 13.97 6.05
N LEU A 646 13.68 13.03 6.03
CA LEU A 646 14.76 12.99 5.04
C LEU A 646 14.25 12.86 3.59
N TRP A 647 13.22 12.04 3.38
CA TRP A 647 12.60 11.90 2.07
C TRP A 647 11.87 13.16 1.61
N TYR A 648 11.26 13.91 2.53
CA TYR A 648 10.46 15.08 2.20
C TYR A 648 11.34 16.22 1.66
N GLY A 649 12.53 16.42 2.24
CA GLY A 649 13.49 17.40 1.72
C GLY A 649 13.93 17.10 0.27
N LEU A 650 14.08 15.81 -0.06
CA LEU A 650 14.40 15.37 -1.42
C LEU A 650 13.23 15.60 -2.39
N HIS A 651 12.03 15.19 -1.98
CA HIS A 651 10.79 15.43 -2.73
C HIS A 651 10.58 16.92 -3.00
N GLN A 652 10.73 17.76 -1.98
CA GLN A 652 10.60 19.22 -2.07
C GLN A 652 11.62 19.81 -3.08
N ALA A 653 12.88 19.39 -3.03
CA ALA A 653 13.90 19.86 -3.97
C ALA A 653 13.53 19.53 -5.43
N TYR A 654 13.08 18.29 -5.70
CA TYR A 654 12.65 17.91 -7.04
C TYR A 654 11.38 18.62 -7.50
N MET A 655 10.39 18.80 -6.63
CA MET A 655 9.17 19.54 -6.96
C MET A 655 9.46 21.01 -7.31
N ILE A 656 10.41 21.65 -6.62
CA ILE A 656 10.85 23.01 -6.98
C ILE A 656 11.57 23.02 -8.33
N LEU A 657 12.42 22.03 -8.63
CA LEU A 657 13.06 21.91 -9.93
C LEU A 657 12.07 21.61 -11.06
N GLU A 658 11.00 20.88 -10.79
CA GLU A 658 9.92 20.62 -11.74
C GLU A 658 9.16 21.91 -12.06
N VAL A 659 8.73 22.66 -11.05
CA VAL A 659 7.99 23.91 -11.28
C VAL A 659 8.85 24.96 -11.97
N CYS A 660 10.17 24.98 -11.74
CA CYS A 660 11.10 25.78 -12.56
C CYS A 660 10.93 25.49 -14.05
N LYS A 661 10.84 24.21 -14.45
CA LYS A 661 10.64 23.83 -15.85
C LYS A 661 9.26 24.26 -16.37
N TYR A 662 8.21 24.17 -15.55
CA TYR A 662 6.87 24.65 -15.91
C TYR A 662 6.83 26.17 -16.11
N ILE A 663 7.46 26.94 -15.23
CA ILE A 663 7.52 28.40 -15.38
C ILE A 663 8.36 28.79 -16.61
N LEU A 664 9.40 28.03 -16.97
CA LEU A 664 10.12 28.24 -18.24
C LEU A 664 9.22 28.02 -19.46
N ILE A 665 8.35 27.00 -19.45
CA ILE A 665 7.34 26.79 -20.49
C ILE A 665 6.38 27.98 -20.55
N LEU A 666 5.92 28.49 -19.41
CA LEU A 666 5.10 29.72 -19.37
C LEU A 666 5.84 30.92 -20.00
N CYS A 667 7.13 31.10 -19.69
CA CYS A 667 7.94 32.16 -20.28
C CYS A 667 8.00 32.03 -21.81
N GLU A 668 8.17 30.82 -22.35
CA GLU A 668 8.15 30.59 -23.79
C GLU A 668 6.77 30.91 -24.41
N TYR A 669 5.69 30.52 -23.74
CA TYR A 669 4.34 30.84 -24.14
C TYR A 669 4.11 32.35 -24.24
N LEU A 670 4.50 33.10 -23.22
CA LEU A 670 4.35 34.56 -23.18
C LEU A 670 5.15 35.27 -24.30
N GLU A 671 6.27 34.69 -24.73
CA GLU A 671 7.10 35.25 -25.80
C GLU A 671 6.58 34.88 -27.20
N LYS A 672 6.18 33.62 -27.40
CA LYS A 672 5.95 33.06 -28.74
C LYS A 672 4.48 33.07 -29.17
N SER A 673 3.56 32.86 -28.23
CA SER A 673 2.13 32.67 -28.51
C SER A 673 1.52 33.87 -29.25
N PRO A 674 0.79 33.64 -30.36
CA PRO A 674 0.10 34.71 -31.09
C PRO A 674 -1.00 35.33 -30.23
N LEU A 675 -1.65 34.56 -29.34
CA LEU A 675 -2.73 35.04 -28.47
C LEU A 675 -2.22 36.12 -27.53
N VAL A 676 -1.08 35.87 -26.87
CA VAL A 676 -0.45 36.83 -25.94
C VAL A 676 0.00 38.11 -26.67
N LYS A 677 0.47 38.01 -27.92
CA LYS A 677 0.88 39.19 -28.72
C LYS A 677 -0.27 40.17 -29.00
N THR A 678 -1.53 39.72 -28.91
CA THR A 678 -2.71 40.56 -29.11
C THR A 678 -3.07 41.43 -27.89
N LEU A 679 -2.53 41.13 -26.71
CA LEU A 679 -2.80 41.85 -25.47
C LEU A 679 -2.15 43.24 -25.47
N LYS A 680 -2.86 44.23 -24.90
CA LYS A 680 -2.42 45.63 -24.78
C LYS A 680 -2.47 46.09 -23.32
N PRO A 681 -1.42 46.76 -22.81
CA PRO A 681 -0.06 46.83 -23.38
C PRO A 681 0.60 45.45 -23.44
N GLN A 682 1.54 45.20 -24.35
CA GLN A 682 2.22 43.91 -24.41
C GLN A 682 2.99 43.60 -23.12
N ILE A 683 3.12 42.31 -22.79
CA ILE A 683 3.98 41.84 -21.70
C ILE A 683 5.43 42.17 -22.09
N THR A 684 6.17 42.85 -21.20
CA THR A 684 7.51 43.33 -21.55
C THR A 684 8.54 42.22 -21.41
N LYS A 685 9.57 42.22 -22.27
CA LYS A 685 10.71 41.29 -22.16
C LYS A 685 11.42 41.39 -20.79
N SER A 686 11.37 42.57 -20.16
CA SER A 686 11.92 42.79 -18.82
C SER A 686 11.22 41.94 -17.75
N GLN A 687 9.88 41.85 -17.79
CA GLN A 687 9.10 41.05 -16.83
C GLN A 687 9.41 39.55 -16.96
N ILE A 688 9.53 39.06 -18.20
CA ILE A 688 9.89 37.66 -18.47
C ILE A 688 11.33 37.37 -18.02
N SER A 689 12.26 38.31 -18.24
CA SER A 689 13.65 38.18 -17.80
C SER A 689 13.79 38.15 -16.28
N GLU A 690 12.95 38.87 -15.54
CA GLU A 690 12.96 38.88 -14.07
C GLU A 690 12.62 37.49 -13.51
N ILE A 691 11.57 36.86 -14.04
CA ILE A 691 11.17 35.49 -13.67
C ILE A 691 12.27 34.48 -14.03
N ARG A 692 12.89 34.59 -15.21
CA ARG A 692 14.04 33.73 -15.59
C ARG A 692 15.22 33.88 -14.64
N ASN A 693 15.54 35.10 -14.22
CA ASN A 693 16.60 35.36 -13.24
C ASN A 693 16.28 34.75 -11.88
N LEU A 694 15.02 34.85 -11.45
CA LEU A 694 14.55 34.23 -10.21
C LEU A 694 14.74 32.70 -10.26
N ILE A 695 14.30 32.04 -11.35
CA ILE A 695 14.51 30.60 -11.60
C ILE A 695 16.00 30.25 -11.56
N GLY A 696 16.84 31.00 -12.27
CA GLY A 696 18.29 30.76 -12.31
C GLY A 696 18.95 30.87 -10.94
N SER A 697 18.51 31.81 -10.10
CA SER A 697 19.00 31.94 -8.72
C SER A 697 18.55 30.79 -7.81
N SER A 698 17.29 30.35 -7.94
CA SER A 698 16.70 29.24 -7.18
C SER A 698 17.38 27.92 -7.52
N TRP A 699 17.56 27.62 -8.81
CA TRP A 699 18.25 26.41 -9.27
C TRP A 699 19.68 26.32 -8.72
N LYS A 700 20.47 27.39 -8.82
CA LYS A 700 21.85 27.42 -8.30
C LYS A 700 21.89 27.17 -6.79
N SER A 701 20.95 27.75 -6.04
CA SER A 701 20.84 27.56 -4.59
C SER A 701 20.52 26.10 -4.24
N ILE A 702 19.57 25.48 -4.95
CA ILE A 702 19.21 24.06 -4.75
C ILE A 702 20.38 23.14 -5.12
N ALA A 703 21.05 23.40 -6.25
CA ALA A 703 22.19 22.62 -6.67
C ALA A 703 23.36 22.69 -5.67
N GLN A 704 23.59 23.84 -5.04
CA GLN A 704 24.60 23.99 -4.00
C GLN A 704 24.21 23.21 -2.74
N MET A 705 22.98 23.38 -2.25
CA MET A 705 22.46 22.63 -1.11
C MET A 705 22.55 21.12 -1.33
N ALA A 706 22.17 20.64 -2.51
CA ALA A 706 22.23 19.24 -2.86
C ALA A 706 23.67 18.70 -2.83
N LYS A 707 24.66 19.48 -3.28
CA LYS A 707 26.08 19.11 -3.17
C LYS A 707 26.53 19.01 -1.72
N ASP A 708 26.09 19.92 -0.87
CA ASP A 708 26.46 19.93 0.55
C ASP A 708 25.81 18.75 1.29
N GLN A 709 24.54 18.44 1.00
CA GLN A 709 23.85 17.25 1.49
C GLN A 709 24.50 15.96 1.00
N ALA A 710 24.89 15.89 -0.27
CA ALA A 710 25.57 14.72 -0.84
C ALA A 710 26.91 14.46 -0.14
N LYS A 711 27.67 15.51 0.18
CA LYS A 711 28.93 15.40 0.93
C LYS A 711 28.70 14.96 2.38
N GLY A 712 27.73 15.57 3.07
CA GLY A 712 27.40 15.22 4.45
C GLY A 712 26.91 13.78 4.59
N ALA A 713 26.16 13.27 3.61
CA ALA A 713 25.60 11.93 3.63
C ALA A 713 26.64 10.80 3.48
N VAL A 714 27.86 11.07 3.00
CA VAL A 714 28.93 10.05 2.84
C VAL A 714 29.56 9.69 4.18
N LEU A 715 29.54 10.61 5.15
CA LEU A 715 30.27 10.46 6.40
C LEU A 715 29.40 9.71 7.41
N VAL A 716 29.60 8.39 7.51
CA VAL A 716 29.15 7.62 8.68
C VAL A 716 30.22 7.78 9.75
N THR A 717 29.88 8.40 10.88
CA THR A 717 30.83 8.57 11.98
C THR A 717 30.75 7.40 12.96
N ASP A 718 31.81 7.19 13.74
CA ASP A 718 31.78 6.22 14.85
C ASP A 718 30.65 6.55 15.84
N THR A 719 30.33 7.83 16.03
CA THR A 719 29.20 8.24 16.89
C THR A 719 27.86 7.78 16.33
N ASP A 720 27.67 7.80 15.00
CA ASP A 720 26.43 7.30 14.38
C ASP A 720 26.29 5.79 14.57
N ILE A 721 27.40 5.06 14.42
CA ILE A 721 27.48 3.61 14.62
C ILE A 721 27.20 3.28 16.10
N ASP A 722 27.83 3.99 17.02
CA ASP A 722 27.63 3.81 18.46
C ASP A 722 26.21 4.14 18.90
N ALA A 723 25.59 5.17 18.30
CA ALA A 723 24.19 5.52 18.57
C ALA A 723 23.24 4.39 18.18
N VAL A 724 23.49 3.72 17.04
CA VAL A 724 22.73 2.55 16.60
C VAL A 724 22.99 1.34 17.49
N LEU A 725 24.26 1.03 17.79
CA LEU A 725 24.64 -0.10 18.63
C LEU A 725 24.07 0.01 20.05
N SER A 726 24.02 1.23 20.59
CA SER A 726 23.48 1.50 21.93
C SER A 726 21.99 1.79 21.96
N CYS A 727 21.33 1.89 20.78
CA CYS A 727 19.96 2.41 20.66
C CYS A 727 19.78 3.72 21.44
N GLN A 728 20.71 4.67 21.23
CA GLN A 728 20.88 5.86 22.07
C GLN A 728 19.57 6.66 22.23
N GLY A 729 19.12 6.80 23.48
CA GLY A 729 17.92 7.57 23.80
C GLY A 729 16.60 6.91 23.36
N LEU A 730 16.62 5.66 22.88
CA LEU A 730 15.40 4.91 22.61
C LEU A 730 14.89 4.13 23.82
N ASP A 731 15.71 3.98 24.87
CA ASP A 731 15.40 3.15 26.04
C ASP A 731 15.07 1.70 25.64
N MET A 732 15.89 1.07 24.78
CA MET A 732 15.66 -0.29 24.24
C MET A 732 16.84 -1.21 24.53
N ALA A 733 17.09 -1.49 25.81
CA ALA A 733 18.29 -2.23 26.24
C ALA A 733 18.45 -3.61 25.57
N SER A 734 17.37 -4.40 25.50
CA SER A 734 17.40 -5.73 24.86
C SER A 734 17.66 -5.66 23.35
N VAL A 735 17.20 -4.60 22.68
CA VAL A 735 17.53 -4.37 21.25
C VAL A 735 19.00 -4.01 21.10
N ALA A 736 19.52 -3.12 21.95
CA ALA A 736 20.93 -2.75 21.93
C ALA A 736 21.84 -3.97 22.17
N GLU A 737 21.48 -4.83 23.12
CA GLU A 737 22.17 -6.10 23.36
C GLU A 737 22.13 -7.01 22.14
N PHE A 738 20.96 -7.20 21.54
CA PHE A 738 20.79 -8.01 20.34
C PHE A 738 21.60 -7.47 19.14
N VAL A 739 21.55 -6.17 18.89
CA VAL A 739 22.29 -5.52 17.80
C VAL A 739 23.79 -5.63 18.05
N LYS A 740 24.27 -5.42 19.28
CA LYS A 740 25.70 -5.49 19.62
C LYS A 740 26.23 -6.92 19.63
N GLY A 741 25.49 -7.86 20.21
CA GLY A 741 25.90 -9.26 20.41
C GLY A 741 25.64 -10.14 19.19
N THR A 742 24.41 -10.14 18.67
CA THR A 742 23.97 -11.06 17.60
C THR A 742 24.29 -10.54 16.21
N ILE A 743 24.07 -9.24 15.95
CA ILE A 743 24.34 -8.63 14.65
C ILE A 743 25.82 -8.24 14.54
N GLY A 744 26.33 -7.54 15.55
CA GLY A 744 27.73 -7.13 15.65
C GLY A 744 28.07 -5.86 14.87
N ARG A 745 29.09 -5.13 15.36
CA ARG A 745 29.52 -3.84 14.81
C ARG A 745 29.82 -3.86 13.32
N GLY A 746 30.59 -4.84 12.83
CA GLY A 746 31.01 -4.87 11.42
C GLY A 746 29.84 -4.97 10.42
N LYS A 747 28.75 -5.68 10.79
CA LYS A 747 27.53 -5.69 9.95
C LYS A 747 26.80 -4.36 10.02
N VAL A 748 26.67 -3.79 11.22
CA VAL A 748 26.07 -2.45 11.42
C VAL A 748 26.79 -1.39 10.58
N GLU A 749 28.12 -1.37 10.62
CA GLU A 749 28.95 -0.49 9.78
C GLU A 749 28.65 -0.68 8.29
N SER A 750 28.61 -1.93 7.82
CA SER A 750 28.30 -2.26 6.42
C SER A 750 26.93 -1.75 5.98
N TYR A 751 25.90 -1.92 6.81
CA TYR A 751 24.54 -1.46 6.51
C TYR A 751 24.42 0.07 6.57
N MET A 752 25.08 0.73 7.53
CA MET A 752 25.11 2.19 7.62
C MET A 752 25.82 2.81 6.41
N ASP A 753 26.92 2.20 5.98
CA ASP A 753 27.63 2.56 4.75
C ASP A 753 26.78 2.37 3.49
N LYS A 754 26.02 1.28 3.43
CA LYS A 754 25.04 1.00 2.36
C LYS A 754 24.05 2.16 2.23
N ILE A 755 23.48 2.59 3.37
CA ILE A 755 22.55 3.71 3.46
C ILE A 755 23.20 5.04 3.05
N ALA A 756 24.40 5.33 3.58
CA ALA A 756 25.15 6.55 3.31
C ALA A 756 25.45 6.74 1.81
N ARG A 757 25.93 5.67 1.14
CA ARG A 757 26.17 5.67 -0.31
C ARG A 757 24.91 5.97 -1.12
N SER A 758 23.80 5.32 -0.75
CA SER A 758 22.51 5.54 -1.39
C SER A 758 22.05 7.00 -1.27
N ARG A 759 22.06 7.55 -0.04
CA ARG A 759 21.69 8.95 0.23
C ARG A 759 22.58 9.94 -0.50
N SER A 760 23.90 9.74 -0.46
CA SER A 760 24.85 10.60 -1.14
C SER A 760 24.62 10.64 -2.66
N SER A 761 24.47 9.45 -3.28
CA SER A 761 24.20 9.36 -4.71
C SER A 761 22.90 10.03 -5.14
N THR A 762 21.88 9.93 -4.28
CA THR A 762 20.56 10.52 -4.51
C THR A 762 20.63 12.05 -4.49
N TRP A 763 21.28 12.64 -3.48
CA TRP A 763 21.50 14.09 -3.43
C TRP A 763 22.43 14.59 -4.53
N ALA A 764 23.46 13.81 -4.90
CA ALA A 764 24.32 14.15 -6.02
C ALA A 764 23.53 14.25 -7.34
N ALA A 765 22.54 13.37 -7.53
CA ALA A 765 21.66 13.40 -8.70
C ALA A 765 20.80 14.67 -8.75
N VAL A 766 20.29 15.15 -7.60
CA VAL A 766 19.60 16.46 -7.51
C VAL A 766 20.51 17.58 -7.98
N GLY A 767 21.76 17.62 -7.49
CA GLY A 767 22.75 18.63 -7.87
C GLY A 767 23.17 18.57 -9.35
N GLY A 768 22.92 17.44 -10.02
CA GLY A 768 23.17 17.23 -11.44
C GLY A 768 22.02 17.67 -12.37
N VAL A 769 20.83 18.00 -11.83
CA VAL A 769 19.70 18.45 -12.64
C VAL A 769 20.03 19.79 -13.29
N LYS A 770 19.91 19.84 -14.61
CA LYS A 770 20.04 21.08 -15.39
C LYS A 770 18.67 21.71 -15.60
N VAL A 771 18.56 22.98 -15.24
CA VAL A 771 17.45 23.87 -15.60
C VAL A 771 18.01 24.86 -16.61
N PRO A 772 17.54 24.85 -17.88
CA PRO A 772 18.11 25.65 -18.95
C PRO A 772 17.93 27.16 -18.78
#